data_AF-A0A6I7P4A5-F1
#
_entry.id   AF-A0A6I7P4A5-F1
#
_cell.length_a   1.000
_cell.length_b   1.000
_cell.length_c   1.000
_cell.angle_alpha   90.00
_cell.angle_beta   90.00
_cell.angle_gamma   90.00
#
_symmetry.space_group_name_H-M   'P 1'
#
loop_
_entity.id
_entity.type
_entity.pdbx_description
1 polymer ?
#
loop_
_entity_poly.entity_id
_entity_poly.type
_entity_poly.pdbx_seq_one_letter_code
_entity_poly.pdbx_strand_id
1 'polypeptide(L)'
;MNDTGLSQVRVLVRVAVIMLLLLAAAYVVLALNATPVSFVDSGLEQAVRRQLGRERGTLALADLERITRLDAEARGIVSLEGIERLANLEQLDLRGNRIADLTPLAALARLRQLDLRDNGIVDLESANLARLAVLPRLRELSLRHNRGPSHPESPQDHQRISDLTVLAAFTGLESLDLRDNHIRDIRPLSGLHRLVRLDLRDNRLHDSDLSALSGLSRLEYLNLRHSGISDLNGIEALRNLVYLNLHSNATIESVEPLSRLPRLQTLIVRNVPIGEQLEVFESLTALRRLNLRNCGIEDLTPLARLMQRGALQDDAQRGIYAEVDIRENLVTFFQEDGYAVLAPYWENVARRHPQELPPPLSREIVINEVMSSNGSTIDDGSGSYPDWIELYNPGSSAVDLAGYYLSDHRDRSARWRFPEGAVVGAGEHLLVWASGRDTVGPDGRFHTGFRISSGGEAAVLTGPDGRSRVDALLIPPLPRDRSYGRLDPGELTATTFAVPTPGFANKDGHRYRNLWFSHSSGFHRQGFDLVIRARTEDAAASRRAAADNQPVTIYYTLDGSLPDPAATDDPVAYRVGNHATGELETWYQRTYRYDGPIAIRDQREEGYTVAAALRGVPRIVHIDTTSPNARFWQWQPPRSGPLRGTVVRAAAYIDSPADGQQGGQVQVSDVVSATFFVVADGEERFTLPVVALTTPSSGLFDFDDGIYVPGRIYEESQPYDGIWMAQQANYSQSWERPAHIEFFEADGSRSFALDGGIRVHGTYSRAHPLKSLRLYARKSYSATGSFEYPVFPDAVGRGSPQSSIDSYKRLILRSGQSLFRSHLQDAVIQHWLADHVEVDLLRYRPVVHFINGEYWGIKNLRERFDRFYVEANYGIAADDVIVVEGPFGYDSQLREGRPGENRPFFELHRFIVEQDMRDAGNYERVQREMDVLSFIDYNIVRIYSADRDGIDKHIAVWRKRTDFDPLAPRGHDGRWRWHTWDFDNAFMYQHNTIEYYAADGFGATQTQDQTSDADADAAKTAMIVNLFHNDQFRTLFINRFASLLNTVLQPRRMSAAIDAAAALLAPEIGEHIERWGYPESVEYWRNQVDSHRKFVSKRPLFDRDYLEAYFGRRGYPVRGRYSLLVRNQDPVGGYVRVGFVDVREGTPGVEDPSLWSGIWFGDVPLQLHAVPAAGYRFAGWRGDLQAAVSAVGGTPPSDSAVIVIRTAEDITLCAAFRRLE
;
A
#
# COMPACT_ATOMS: atom_id res chain seq x y z
N MET A 1 -34.24 -98.32 -27.79
CA MET A 1 -34.71 -97.03 -27.24
C MET A 1 -33.81 -96.68 -26.06
N ASN A 2 -32.51 -96.61 -26.30
CA ASN A 2 -31.73 -95.49 -26.86
C ASN A 2 -31.16 -94.67 -25.70
N ASP A 3 -29.96 -95.08 -25.32
CA ASP A 3 -28.95 -94.42 -24.47
C ASP A 3 -28.69 -92.95 -24.83
N THR A 4 -29.26 -92.48 -25.94
CA THR A 4 -29.35 -91.07 -26.29
C THR A 4 -30.22 -90.27 -25.31
N GLY A 5 -31.19 -90.88 -24.60
CA GLY A 5 -32.08 -90.14 -23.69
C GLY A 5 -31.43 -89.72 -22.37
N LEU A 6 -30.69 -90.62 -21.70
CA LEU A 6 -30.08 -90.38 -20.39
C LEU A 6 -28.73 -89.66 -20.47
N SER A 7 -27.94 -89.88 -21.55
CA SER A 7 -26.75 -89.08 -21.81
C SER A 7 -27.14 -87.64 -22.17
N GLN A 8 -28.23 -87.45 -22.93
CA GLN A 8 -28.76 -86.11 -23.17
C GLN A 8 -29.23 -85.45 -21.88
N VAL A 9 -29.92 -86.13 -20.96
CA VAL A 9 -30.37 -85.51 -19.70
C VAL A 9 -29.20 -85.14 -18.78
N ARG A 10 -28.15 -85.96 -18.62
CA ARG A 10 -26.98 -85.60 -17.79
C ARG A 10 -26.11 -84.51 -18.42
N VAL A 11 -25.98 -84.50 -19.74
CA VAL A 11 -25.34 -83.40 -20.48
C VAL A 11 -26.19 -82.15 -20.34
N LEU A 12 -27.53 -82.23 -20.47
CA LEU A 12 -28.44 -81.11 -20.29
C LEU A 12 -28.37 -80.54 -18.88
N VAL A 13 -28.29 -81.36 -17.83
CA VAL A 13 -28.19 -80.87 -16.45
C VAL A 13 -26.82 -80.24 -16.16
N ARG A 14 -25.71 -80.81 -16.65
CA ARG A 14 -24.37 -80.19 -16.51
C ARG A 14 -24.25 -78.90 -17.32
N VAL A 15 -24.78 -78.89 -18.55
CA VAL A 15 -24.87 -77.69 -19.38
C VAL A 15 -25.77 -76.66 -18.71
N ALA A 16 -26.88 -77.07 -18.08
CA ALA A 16 -27.78 -76.17 -17.37
C ALA A 16 -27.14 -75.56 -16.12
N VAL A 17 -26.39 -76.33 -15.31
CA VAL A 17 -25.70 -75.81 -14.12
C VAL A 17 -24.50 -74.93 -14.50
N ILE A 18 -23.73 -75.31 -15.52
CA ILE A 18 -22.65 -74.46 -16.06
C ILE A 18 -23.23 -73.20 -16.69
N MET A 19 -24.33 -73.31 -17.43
CA MET A 19 -25.05 -72.13 -17.92
C MET A 19 -25.61 -71.29 -16.78
N LEU A 20 -26.10 -71.87 -15.69
CA LEU A 20 -26.61 -71.11 -14.54
C LEU A 20 -25.50 -70.41 -13.77
N LEU A 21 -24.32 -71.02 -13.61
CA LEU A 21 -23.16 -70.40 -12.98
C LEU A 21 -22.50 -69.38 -13.89
N LEU A 22 -22.44 -69.63 -15.20
CA LEU A 22 -22.03 -68.63 -16.19
C LEU A 22 -23.06 -67.51 -16.31
N LEU A 23 -24.35 -67.79 -16.17
CA LEU A 23 -25.39 -66.77 -16.12
C LEU A 23 -25.35 -66.01 -14.81
N ALA A 24 -25.05 -66.64 -13.66
CA ALA A 24 -24.92 -65.94 -12.39
C ALA A 24 -23.62 -65.12 -12.33
N ALA A 25 -22.50 -65.64 -12.83
CA ALA A 25 -21.25 -64.90 -12.96
C ALA A 25 -21.35 -63.81 -14.03
N ALA A 26 -21.97 -64.09 -15.18
CA ALA A 26 -22.29 -63.07 -16.17
C ALA A 26 -23.30 -62.07 -15.62
N TYR A 27 -24.24 -62.46 -14.76
CA TYR A 27 -25.20 -61.56 -14.13
C TYR A 27 -24.54 -60.73 -13.03
N VAL A 28 -23.58 -61.25 -12.28
CA VAL A 28 -22.79 -60.49 -11.30
C VAL A 28 -21.80 -59.56 -12.02
N VAL A 29 -21.17 -60.00 -13.11
CA VAL A 29 -20.32 -59.16 -13.96
C VAL A 29 -21.17 -58.13 -14.72
N LEU A 30 -22.35 -58.49 -15.22
CA LEU A 30 -23.31 -57.54 -15.79
C LEU A 30 -23.84 -56.60 -14.70
N ALA A 31 -24.08 -57.06 -13.47
CA ALA A 31 -24.62 -56.23 -12.39
C ALA A 31 -23.55 -55.28 -11.83
N LEU A 32 -22.29 -55.72 -11.70
CA LEU A 32 -21.15 -54.87 -11.35
C LEU A 32 -20.80 -53.91 -12.50
N ASN A 33 -20.82 -54.36 -13.75
CA ASN A 33 -20.68 -53.47 -14.91
C ASN A 33 -21.92 -52.59 -15.12
N ALA A 34 -23.08 -52.94 -14.56
CA ALA A 34 -24.26 -52.10 -14.58
C ALA A 34 -24.38 -51.23 -13.31
N THR A 35 -23.45 -51.34 -12.34
CA THR A 35 -23.42 -50.37 -11.23
C THR A 35 -23.07 -49.02 -11.82
N PRO A 36 -23.98 -48.03 -11.73
CA PRO A 36 -23.74 -46.71 -12.27
C PRO A 36 -22.53 -46.10 -11.57
N VAL A 37 -21.48 -45.77 -12.32
CA VAL A 37 -20.43 -44.90 -11.83
C VAL A 37 -20.91 -43.46 -12.00
N SER A 38 -21.01 -42.75 -10.88
CA SER A 38 -21.36 -41.34 -10.84
C SER A 38 -20.15 -40.54 -10.38
N PHE A 39 -19.96 -39.35 -10.93
CA PHE A 39 -19.02 -38.37 -10.41
C PHE A 39 -19.82 -37.28 -9.71
N VAL A 40 -19.33 -36.82 -8.56
CA VAL A 40 -20.03 -35.78 -7.79
C VAL A 40 -20.05 -34.47 -8.58
N ASP A 41 -18.95 -34.18 -9.28
CA ASP A 41 -18.84 -33.01 -10.15
C ASP A 41 -19.27 -33.35 -11.58
N SER A 42 -20.31 -32.67 -12.05
CA SER A 42 -20.86 -32.89 -13.40
C SER A 42 -19.90 -32.51 -14.53
N GLY A 43 -18.95 -31.59 -14.28
CA GLY A 43 -17.92 -31.20 -15.24
C GLY A 43 -16.87 -32.30 -15.40
N LEU A 44 -16.50 -32.94 -14.28
CA LEU A 44 -15.63 -34.13 -14.30
C LEU A 44 -16.32 -35.31 -15.00
N GLU A 45 -17.61 -35.55 -14.71
CA GLU A 45 -18.38 -36.60 -15.40
C GLU A 45 -18.42 -36.35 -16.91
N GLN A 46 -18.64 -35.10 -17.33
CA GLN A 46 -18.65 -34.71 -18.74
C GLN A 46 -17.28 -34.88 -19.40
N ALA A 47 -16.17 -34.60 -18.70
CA ALA A 47 -14.83 -34.84 -19.21
C ALA A 47 -14.64 -36.33 -19.54
N VAL A 48 -15.02 -37.19 -18.60
CA VAL A 48 -14.95 -38.64 -18.73
C VAL A 48 -15.85 -39.13 -19.86
N ARG A 49 -17.11 -38.68 -19.91
CA ARG A 49 -18.08 -39.01 -20.96
C ARG A 49 -17.60 -38.62 -22.36
N ARG A 50 -17.02 -37.43 -22.49
CA ARG A 50 -16.44 -36.96 -23.75
C ARG A 50 -15.24 -37.79 -24.17
N GLN A 51 -14.38 -38.16 -23.23
CA GLN A 51 -13.25 -39.06 -23.49
C GLN A 51 -13.71 -40.43 -23.98
N LEU A 52 -14.90 -40.86 -23.56
CA LEU A 52 -15.55 -42.10 -24.00
C LEU A 52 -16.45 -41.92 -25.24
N GLY A 53 -16.65 -40.70 -25.73
CA GLY A 53 -17.51 -40.38 -26.87
C GLY A 53 -19.00 -40.64 -26.63
N ARG A 54 -19.48 -40.57 -25.38
CA ARG A 54 -20.88 -40.89 -25.01
C ARG A 54 -21.49 -39.84 -24.09
N GLU A 55 -22.50 -39.12 -24.57
CA GLU A 55 -23.10 -37.98 -23.85
C GLU A 55 -24.19 -38.36 -22.84
N ARG A 56 -24.82 -39.54 -22.98
CA ARG A 56 -25.93 -39.98 -22.12
C ARG A 56 -25.84 -41.48 -21.83
N GLY A 57 -26.55 -41.92 -20.79
CA GLY A 57 -26.61 -43.32 -20.37
C GLY A 57 -25.72 -43.62 -19.18
N THR A 58 -25.90 -44.78 -18.57
CA THR A 58 -25.15 -45.22 -17.39
C THR A 58 -23.67 -45.44 -17.74
N LEU A 59 -22.75 -44.91 -16.94
CA LEU A 59 -21.32 -45.22 -17.05
C LEU A 59 -20.99 -46.49 -16.27
N ALA A 60 -20.29 -47.43 -16.91
CA ALA A 60 -19.80 -48.64 -16.28
C ALA A 60 -18.30 -48.51 -15.93
N LEU A 61 -17.85 -49.23 -14.92
CA LEU A 61 -16.43 -49.24 -14.53
C LEU A 61 -15.50 -49.69 -15.67
N ALA A 62 -15.93 -50.68 -16.46
CA ALA A 62 -15.19 -51.19 -17.62
C ALA A 62 -14.97 -50.14 -18.72
N ASP A 63 -15.87 -49.15 -18.83
CA ASP A 63 -15.69 -48.04 -19.78
C ASP A 63 -14.50 -47.17 -19.35
N LEU A 64 -14.31 -46.96 -18.04
CA LEU A 64 -13.28 -46.10 -17.46
C LEU A 64 -11.87 -46.66 -17.55
N GLU A 65 -11.71 -47.99 -17.56
CA GLU A 65 -10.38 -48.65 -17.58
C GLU A 65 -9.54 -48.28 -18.82
N ARG A 66 -10.19 -47.86 -19.90
CA ARG A 66 -9.55 -47.49 -21.17
C ARG A 66 -8.95 -46.09 -21.16
N ILE A 67 -9.22 -45.29 -20.12
CA ILE A 67 -8.74 -43.91 -20.00
C ILE A 67 -7.35 -43.90 -19.34
N THR A 68 -6.31 -43.69 -20.15
CA THR A 68 -4.92 -43.49 -19.66
C THR A 68 -4.49 -42.03 -19.69
N ARG A 69 -5.25 -41.19 -20.38
CA ARG A 69 -5.10 -39.74 -20.41
C ARG A 69 -6.46 -39.10 -20.31
N LEU A 70 -6.57 -38.08 -19.48
CA LEU A 70 -7.80 -37.33 -19.31
C LEU A 70 -7.49 -35.85 -19.43
N ASP A 71 -8.13 -35.24 -20.42
CA ASP A 71 -8.24 -33.79 -20.55
C ASP A 71 -9.55 -33.36 -19.88
N ALA A 72 -9.40 -32.69 -18.75
CA ALA A 72 -10.48 -32.12 -17.97
C ALA A 72 -10.33 -30.59 -17.83
N GLU A 73 -9.66 -29.94 -18.80
CA GLU A 73 -9.44 -28.49 -18.84
C GLU A 73 -10.75 -27.69 -18.80
N ALA A 74 -10.76 -26.61 -18.02
CA ALA A 74 -11.77 -25.54 -18.02
C ALA A 74 -13.22 -26.02 -17.94
N ARG A 75 -13.47 -27.07 -17.15
CA ARG A 75 -14.80 -27.69 -16.99
C ARG A 75 -15.52 -27.26 -15.72
N GLY A 76 -14.98 -26.28 -15.00
CA GLY A 76 -15.57 -25.77 -13.76
C GLY A 76 -15.52 -26.78 -12.62
N ILE A 77 -14.57 -27.72 -12.67
CA ILE A 77 -14.47 -28.81 -11.69
C ILE A 77 -14.09 -28.22 -10.34
N VAL A 78 -14.93 -28.46 -9.34
CA VAL A 78 -14.68 -28.09 -7.93
C VAL A 78 -14.34 -29.30 -7.08
N SER A 79 -14.86 -30.48 -7.44
CA SER A 79 -14.59 -31.75 -6.75
C SER A 79 -14.00 -32.79 -7.69
N LEU A 80 -12.97 -33.47 -7.21
CA LEU A 80 -12.35 -34.60 -7.89
C LEU A 80 -12.91 -35.95 -7.45
N GLU A 81 -13.92 -35.97 -6.59
CA GLU A 81 -14.50 -37.22 -6.10
C GLU A 81 -15.07 -38.09 -7.24
N GLY A 82 -14.64 -39.34 -7.28
CA GLY A 82 -14.90 -40.29 -8.36
C GLY A 82 -13.74 -40.45 -9.33
N ILE A 83 -12.77 -39.52 -9.37
CA ILE A 83 -11.59 -39.64 -10.24
C ILE A 83 -10.70 -40.83 -9.88
N GLU A 84 -10.74 -41.27 -8.61
CA GLU A 84 -9.98 -42.43 -8.13
C GLU A 84 -10.33 -43.73 -8.87
N ARG A 85 -11.47 -43.76 -9.58
CA ARG A 85 -11.90 -44.89 -10.42
C ARG A 85 -11.15 -44.98 -11.75
N LEU A 86 -10.39 -43.95 -12.15
CA LEU A 86 -9.56 -43.92 -13.36
C LEU A 86 -8.17 -44.53 -13.12
N ALA A 87 -8.12 -45.78 -12.66
CA ALA A 87 -6.90 -46.40 -12.11
C ALA A 87 -5.71 -46.52 -13.09
N ASN A 88 -5.94 -46.43 -14.40
CA ASN A 88 -4.91 -46.51 -15.44
C ASN A 88 -4.38 -45.16 -15.92
N LEU A 89 -4.78 -44.06 -15.26
CA LEU A 89 -4.41 -42.72 -15.67
C LEU A 89 -2.91 -42.43 -15.45
N GLU A 90 -2.23 -42.01 -16.52
CA GLU A 90 -0.79 -41.68 -16.53
C GLU A 90 -0.54 -40.18 -16.72
N GLN A 91 -1.45 -39.51 -17.43
CA GLN A 91 -1.39 -38.07 -17.70
C GLN A 91 -2.76 -37.47 -17.38
N LEU A 92 -2.74 -36.45 -16.53
CA LEU A 92 -3.94 -35.76 -16.10
C LEU A 92 -3.75 -34.26 -16.27
N ASP A 93 -4.63 -33.68 -17.08
CA ASP A 93 -4.70 -32.25 -17.31
C ASP A 93 -5.97 -31.69 -16.64
N LEU A 94 -5.76 -30.96 -15.55
CA LEU A 94 -6.81 -30.35 -14.75
C LEU A 94 -6.81 -28.83 -14.86
N ARG A 95 -6.19 -28.26 -15.89
CA ARG A 95 -6.01 -26.81 -15.95
C ARG A 95 -7.31 -26.02 -16.03
N GLY A 96 -7.34 -24.83 -15.43
CA GLY A 96 -8.47 -23.91 -15.54
C GLY A 96 -9.72 -24.34 -14.75
N ASN A 97 -9.56 -25.13 -13.70
CA ASN A 97 -10.64 -25.56 -12.82
C ASN A 97 -10.58 -24.82 -11.47
N ARG A 98 -11.31 -25.27 -10.45
CA ARG A 98 -11.41 -24.65 -9.12
C ARG A 98 -11.22 -25.69 -8.03
N ILE A 99 -10.19 -26.50 -8.18
CA ILE A 99 -9.96 -27.68 -7.36
C ILE A 99 -9.31 -27.24 -6.04
N ALA A 100 -10.03 -27.44 -4.95
CA ALA A 100 -9.56 -27.11 -3.61
C ALA A 100 -8.90 -28.30 -2.87
N ASP A 101 -9.21 -29.55 -3.26
CA ASP A 101 -8.68 -30.76 -2.62
C ASP A 101 -8.15 -31.76 -3.65
N LEU A 102 -6.85 -32.07 -3.56
CA LEU A 102 -6.16 -33.01 -4.45
C LEU A 102 -6.11 -34.44 -3.89
N THR A 103 -6.65 -34.68 -2.70
CA THR A 103 -6.61 -36.00 -2.05
C THR A 103 -7.07 -37.15 -2.95
N PRO A 104 -8.15 -37.02 -3.76
CA PRO A 104 -8.58 -38.10 -4.65
C PRO A 104 -7.51 -38.57 -5.66
N LEU A 105 -6.55 -37.71 -6.01
CA LEU A 105 -5.48 -38.06 -6.96
C LEU A 105 -4.45 -39.03 -6.38
N ALA A 106 -4.36 -39.17 -5.06
CA ALA A 106 -3.37 -40.03 -4.40
C ALA A 106 -3.57 -41.53 -4.74
N ALA A 107 -4.75 -41.92 -5.21
CA ALA A 107 -5.04 -43.29 -5.65
C ALA A 107 -4.46 -43.62 -7.04
N LEU A 108 -4.01 -42.61 -7.80
CA LEU A 108 -3.59 -42.76 -9.20
C LEU A 108 -2.11 -43.17 -9.30
N ALA A 109 -1.79 -44.40 -8.88
CA ALA A 109 -0.41 -44.88 -8.75
C ALA A 109 0.42 -44.89 -10.05
N ARG A 110 -0.23 -44.79 -11.21
CA ARG A 110 0.42 -44.72 -12.53
C ARG A 110 0.66 -43.29 -13.02
N LEU A 111 0.14 -42.28 -12.31
CA LEU A 111 0.25 -40.89 -12.69
C LEU A 111 1.73 -40.47 -12.73
N ARG A 112 2.17 -40.04 -13.91
CA ARG A 112 3.55 -39.60 -14.17
C ARG A 112 3.64 -38.10 -14.35
N GLN A 113 2.62 -37.54 -14.99
CA GLN A 113 2.53 -36.13 -15.33
C GLN A 113 1.21 -35.57 -14.82
N LEU A 114 1.30 -34.51 -14.03
CA LEU A 114 0.16 -33.84 -13.45
C LEU A 114 0.25 -32.33 -13.73
N ASP A 115 -0.80 -31.81 -14.36
CA ASP A 115 -0.94 -30.38 -14.62
C ASP A 115 -2.07 -29.79 -13.78
N LEU A 116 -1.68 -28.94 -12.84
CA LEU A 116 -2.57 -28.26 -11.90
C LEU A 116 -2.53 -26.74 -12.09
N ARG A 117 -2.11 -26.27 -13.27
CA ARG A 117 -2.11 -24.83 -13.55
C ARG A 117 -3.53 -24.26 -13.45
N ASP A 118 -3.67 -22.98 -13.14
CA ASP A 118 -4.94 -22.28 -13.21
C ASP A 118 -6.07 -22.91 -12.36
N ASN A 119 -5.75 -23.47 -11.20
CA ASN A 119 -6.74 -24.09 -10.30
C ASN A 119 -7.10 -23.24 -9.07
N GLY A 120 -6.42 -22.10 -8.89
CA GLY A 120 -6.56 -21.28 -7.70
C GLY A 120 -5.87 -21.86 -6.46
N ILE A 121 -4.92 -22.80 -6.64
CA ILE A 121 -4.16 -23.40 -5.55
C ILE A 121 -3.07 -22.42 -5.08
N VAL A 122 -3.40 -21.57 -4.13
CA VAL A 122 -2.46 -20.57 -3.59
C VAL A 122 -1.70 -21.09 -2.37
N ASP A 123 -2.24 -22.10 -1.70
CA ASP A 123 -1.66 -22.82 -0.58
C ASP A 123 -1.56 -24.31 -0.92
N LEU A 124 -0.33 -24.82 -1.01
CA LEU A 124 -0.04 -26.20 -1.36
C LEU A 124 -0.39 -27.19 -0.24
N GLU A 125 -0.39 -26.72 1.02
CA GLU A 125 -0.76 -27.54 2.17
C GLU A 125 -2.27 -27.74 2.24
N SER A 126 -3.05 -26.65 2.18
CA SER A 126 -4.51 -26.71 2.16
C SER A 126 -5.08 -27.52 0.99
N ALA A 127 -4.39 -27.53 -0.16
CA ALA A 127 -4.78 -28.36 -1.30
C ALA A 127 -4.40 -29.85 -1.16
N ASN A 128 -3.81 -30.25 -0.03
CA ASN A 128 -3.33 -31.60 0.26
C ASN A 128 -2.26 -32.11 -0.73
N LEU A 129 -1.45 -31.23 -1.32
CA LEU A 129 -0.48 -31.62 -2.35
C LEU A 129 0.56 -32.62 -1.81
N ALA A 130 0.95 -32.51 -0.54
CA ALA A 130 1.91 -33.42 0.10
C ALA A 130 1.52 -34.91 -0.03
N ARG A 131 0.21 -35.21 -0.13
CA ARG A 131 -0.30 -36.57 -0.32
C ARG A 131 0.15 -37.19 -1.65
N LEU A 132 0.53 -36.38 -2.64
CA LEU A 132 0.97 -36.85 -3.95
C LEU A 132 2.48 -37.15 -4.00
N ALA A 133 3.26 -36.73 -3.00
CA ALA A 133 4.70 -36.98 -2.95
C ALA A 133 5.04 -38.48 -2.93
N VAL A 134 4.10 -39.31 -2.46
CA VAL A 134 4.25 -40.78 -2.39
C VAL A 134 4.02 -41.48 -3.73
N LEU A 135 3.53 -40.76 -4.76
CA LEU A 135 3.24 -41.37 -6.05
C LEU A 135 4.55 -41.83 -6.72
N PRO A 136 4.73 -43.14 -6.97
CA PRO A 136 6.05 -43.70 -7.29
C PRO A 136 6.57 -43.27 -8.67
N ARG A 137 5.65 -42.83 -9.55
CA ARG A 137 5.94 -42.50 -10.94
C ARG A 137 5.84 -41.01 -11.27
N LEU A 138 5.44 -40.15 -10.33
CA LEU A 138 5.35 -38.72 -10.58
C LEU A 138 6.75 -38.15 -10.81
N ARG A 139 6.96 -37.55 -11.99
CA ARG A 139 8.25 -36.96 -12.42
C ARG A 139 8.12 -35.52 -12.87
N GLU A 140 6.93 -35.15 -13.30
CA GLU A 140 6.62 -33.86 -13.89
C GLU A 140 5.41 -33.27 -13.17
N LEU A 141 5.62 -32.12 -12.56
CA LEU A 141 4.59 -31.38 -11.83
C LEU A 141 4.58 -29.93 -12.32
N SER A 142 3.39 -29.47 -12.73
CA SER A 142 3.12 -28.09 -13.08
C SER A 142 2.17 -27.47 -12.07
N LEU A 143 2.65 -26.44 -11.37
CA LEU A 143 1.89 -25.59 -10.43
C LEU A 143 1.83 -24.15 -10.93
N ARG A 144 2.05 -23.96 -12.23
CA ARG A 144 2.07 -22.67 -12.90
C ARG A 144 0.79 -21.86 -12.66
N HIS A 145 0.91 -20.53 -12.55
CA HIS A 145 -0.22 -19.59 -12.63
C HIS A 145 -1.40 -20.04 -11.76
N ASN A 146 -1.13 -20.38 -10.51
CA ASN A 146 -2.20 -20.62 -9.55
C ASN A 146 -2.57 -19.29 -8.90
N ARG A 147 -3.56 -18.64 -9.53
CA ARG A 147 -4.15 -17.38 -9.12
C ARG A 147 -5.43 -17.66 -8.32
N GLY A 148 -5.47 -17.22 -7.06
CA GLY A 148 -6.72 -17.11 -6.30
C GLY A 148 -7.69 -16.10 -6.93
N PRO A 149 -8.98 -16.13 -6.56
CA PRO A 149 -10.02 -15.28 -7.18
C PRO A 149 -9.61 -13.81 -7.22
N SER A 150 -9.92 -13.15 -8.34
CA SER A 150 -9.76 -11.71 -8.52
C SER A 150 -10.67 -10.99 -7.54
N HIS A 151 -10.13 -10.01 -6.86
CA HIS A 151 -10.90 -9.24 -5.91
C HIS A 151 -11.62 -8.09 -6.67
N PRO A 152 -12.98 -7.99 -6.73
CA PRO A 152 -13.70 -6.89 -7.42
C PRO A 152 -13.41 -5.39 -7.02
N GLU A 153 -12.32 -5.07 -6.33
CA GLU A 153 -11.89 -3.74 -5.82
C GLU A 153 -10.46 -3.46 -6.27
N SER A 154 -9.66 -4.52 -6.37
CA SER A 154 -8.44 -4.56 -7.15
C SER A 154 -8.57 -5.74 -8.11
N PRO A 155 -9.14 -5.53 -9.32
CA PRO A 155 -9.29 -6.59 -10.33
C PRO A 155 -7.96 -7.29 -10.69
N GLN A 156 -6.84 -6.71 -10.25
CA GLN A 156 -5.46 -7.08 -10.51
C GLN A 156 -4.74 -7.74 -9.32
N ASP A 157 -5.32 -7.83 -8.11
CA ASP A 157 -4.70 -8.53 -6.96
C ASP A 157 -5.13 -9.99 -6.87
N HIS A 158 -4.12 -10.86 -6.91
CA HIS A 158 -4.23 -12.30 -7.02
C HIS A 158 -3.39 -12.91 -5.90
N GLN A 159 -3.97 -13.73 -5.02
CA GLN A 159 -3.14 -14.61 -4.20
C GLN A 159 -2.49 -15.65 -5.12
N ARG A 160 -1.23 -16.00 -4.86
CA ARG A 160 -0.44 -16.95 -5.66
C ARG A 160 0.49 -17.75 -4.74
N ILE A 161 0.98 -18.90 -5.22
CA ILE A 161 1.88 -19.76 -4.45
C ILE A 161 3.12 -18.96 -4.05
N SER A 162 3.48 -18.98 -2.77
CA SER A 162 4.68 -18.30 -2.26
C SER A 162 5.52 -19.20 -1.36
N ASP A 163 4.90 -20.13 -0.64
CA ASP A 163 5.56 -21.15 0.17
C ASP A 163 5.75 -22.45 -0.63
N LEU A 164 6.99 -22.95 -0.65
CA LEU A 164 7.40 -24.16 -1.35
C LEU A 164 7.73 -25.34 -0.41
N THR A 165 7.51 -25.19 0.89
CA THR A 165 7.92 -26.16 1.92
C THR A 165 7.44 -27.58 1.60
N VAL A 166 6.19 -27.73 1.14
CA VAL A 166 5.60 -29.01 0.73
C VAL A 166 6.38 -29.71 -0.39
N LEU A 167 7.04 -28.95 -1.28
CA LEU A 167 7.78 -29.51 -2.42
C LEU A 167 9.09 -30.17 -2.02
N ALA A 168 9.62 -29.91 -0.82
CA ALA A 168 10.83 -30.55 -0.32
C ALA A 168 10.70 -32.09 -0.27
N ALA A 169 9.47 -32.61 -0.13
CA ALA A 169 9.21 -34.05 -0.14
C ALA A 169 9.29 -34.70 -1.54
N PHE A 170 9.24 -33.92 -2.62
CA PHE A 170 9.14 -34.42 -4.00
C PHE A 170 10.50 -34.71 -4.65
N THR A 171 11.38 -35.39 -3.92
CA THR A 171 12.78 -35.67 -4.32
C THR A 171 12.94 -36.48 -5.61
N GLY A 172 11.86 -37.11 -6.08
CA GLY A 172 11.81 -37.86 -7.33
C GLY A 172 11.58 -37.02 -8.59
N LEU A 173 11.30 -35.72 -8.46
CA LEU A 173 11.00 -34.85 -9.62
C LEU A 173 12.23 -34.62 -10.50
N GLU A 174 11.98 -34.63 -11.81
CA GLU A 174 12.97 -34.33 -12.84
C GLU A 174 12.69 -32.98 -13.52
N SER A 175 11.41 -32.60 -13.57
CA SER A 175 10.94 -31.31 -14.06
C SER A 175 9.94 -30.69 -13.11
N LEU A 176 10.18 -29.44 -12.73
CA LEU A 176 9.31 -28.66 -11.87
C LEU A 176 9.04 -27.30 -12.52
N ASP A 177 7.76 -27.01 -12.70
CA ASP A 177 7.29 -25.75 -13.27
C ASP A 177 6.50 -24.95 -12.23
N LEU A 178 7.13 -23.87 -11.75
CA LEU A 178 6.64 -22.97 -10.72
C LEU A 178 6.40 -21.56 -11.25
N ARG A 179 6.33 -21.41 -12.57
CA ARG A 179 6.23 -20.08 -13.19
C ARG A 179 4.94 -19.34 -12.82
N ASP A 180 5.04 -18.01 -12.80
CA ASP A 180 3.91 -17.10 -12.55
C ASP A 180 3.25 -17.32 -11.17
N ASN A 181 4.07 -17.19 -10.13
CA ASN A 181 3.71 -17.33 -8.73
C ASN A 181 4.32 -16.16 -7.92
N HIS A 182 4.28 -16.21 -6.58
CA HIS A 182 4.84 -15.18 -5.68
C HIS A 182 5.97 -15.72 -4.79
N ILE A 183 6.78 -16.64 -5.32
CA ILE A 183 7.87 -17.28 -4.59
C ILE A 183 8.96 -16.27 -4.26
N ARG A 184 9.39 -16.24 -2.99
CA ARG A 184 10.52 -15.45 -2.49
C ARG A 184 11.63 -16.31 -1.84
N ASP A 185 11.32 -17.55 -1.50
CA ASP A 185 12.27 -18.47 -0.86
C ASP A 185 12.32 -19.78 -1.63
N ILE A 186 13.51 -20.15 -2.09
CA ILE A 186 13.77 -21.36 -2.87
C ILE A 186 14.59 -22.39 -2.10
N ARG A 187 14.94 -22.13 -0.83
CA ARG A 187 15.66 -23.10 0.04
C ARG A 187 15.00 -24.48 0.10
N PRO A 188 13.66 -24.61 0.11
CA PRO A 188 13.00 -25.93 0.08
C PRO A 188 13.34 -26.80 -1.15
N LEU A 189 13.83 -26.20 -2.24
CA LEU A 189 14.19 -26.93 -3.47
C LEU A 189 15.59 -27.55 -3.43
N SER A 190 16.43 -27.19 -2.45
CA SER A 190 17.85 -27.58 -2.37
C SER A 190 18.09 -29.11 -2.40
N GLY A 191 17.14 -29.90 -1.90
CA GLY A 191 17.19 -31.36 -1.88
C GLY A 191 16.73 -32.07 -3.16
N LEU A 192 16.26 -31.34 -4.17
CA LEU A 192 15.69 -31.92 -5.39
C LEU A 192 16.77 -32.26 -6.42
N HIS A 193 17.80 -33.01 -6.01
CA HIS A 193 19.02 -33.29 -6.77
C HIS A 193 18.83 -33.98 -8.14
N ARG A 194 17.63 -34.49 -8.42
CA ARG A 194 17.27 -35.09 -9.71
C ARG A 194 16.71 -34.11 -10.72
N LEU A 195 16.45 -32.87 -10.33
CA LEU A 195 15.97 -31.84 -11.25
C LEU A 195 16.97 -31.64 -12.38
N VAL A 196 16.45 -31.78 -13.59
CA VAL A 196 17.13 -31.42 -14.85
C VAL A 196 16.57 -30.09 -15.35
N ARG A 197 15.29 -29.82 -15.07
CA ARG A 197 14.55 -28.64 -15.51
C ARG A 197 13.85 -27.94 -14.35
N LEU A 198 14.17 -26.67 -14.15
CA LEU A 198 13.52 -25.79 -13.18
C LEU A 198 13.07 -24.50 -13.84
N ASP A 199 11.78 -24.20 -13.77
CA ASP A 199 11.20 -22.94 -14.27
C ASP A 199 10.61 -22.15 -13.09
N LEU A 200 11.26 -21.04 -12.76
CA LEU A 200 10.95 -20.14 -11.64
C LEU A 200 10.56 -18.74 -12.14
N ARG A 201 10.33 -18.55 -13.45
CA ARG A 201 10.04 -17.21 -13.99
C ARG A 201 8.77 -16.58 -13.39
N ASP A 202 8.68 -15.25 -13.46
CA ASP A 202 7.51 -14.48 -13.03
C ASP A 202 7.21 -14.76 -11.52
N ASN A 203 8.26 -14.61 -10.69
CA ASN A 203 8.24 -14.76 -9.22
C ASN A 203 8.88 -13.53 -8.53
N ARG A 204 9.16 -13.57 -7.22
CA ARG A 204 9.58 -12.40 -6.41
C ARG A 204 10.88 -12.65 -5.63
N LEU A 205 11.89 -13.21 -6.29
CA LEU A 205 13.19 -13.64 -5.75
C LEU A 205 14.20 -12.51 -5.42
N HIS A 206 13.76 -11.27 -5.20
CA HIS A 206 14.64 -10.12 -4.93
C HIS A 206 15.62 -10.28 -3.75
N ASP A 207 15.16 -10.88 -2.64
CA ASP A 207 15.99 -11.16 -1.46
C ASP A 207 16.41 -12.65 -1.37
N SER A 208 16.24 -13.43 -2.45
CA SER A 208 16.52 -14.87 -2.42
C SER A 208 18.01 -15.17 -2.49
N ASP A 209 18.49 -16.04 -1.61
CA ASP A 209 19.81 -16.64 -1.72
C ASP A 209 19.82 -17.78 -2.77
N LEU A 210 20.45 -17.53 -3.93
CA LEU A 210 20.56 -18.51 -5.00
C LEU A 210 21.55 -19.66 -4.69
N SER A 211 22.34 -19.57 -3.61
CA SER A 211 23.19 -20.67 -3.16
C SER A 211 22.41 -21.95 -2.85
N ALA A 212 21.10 -21.82 -2.56
CA ALA A 212 20.17 -22.94 -2.42
C ALA A 212 20.11 -23.87 -3.65
N LEU A 213 20.44 -23.36 -4.84
CA LEU A 213 20.44 -24.14 -6.09
C LEU A 213 21.75 -24.90 -6.31
N SER A 214 22.83 -24.57 -5.58
CA SER A 214 24.18 -25.12 -5.83
C SER A 214 24.23 -26.67 -5.79
N GLY A 215 23.35 -27.30 -5.01
CA GLY A 215 23.21 -28.76 -4.90
C GLY A 215 22.51 -29.43 -6.09
N LEU A 216 21.93 -28.67 -7.03
CA LEU A 216 21.21 -29.17 -8.20
C LEU A 216 22.18 -29.44 -9.37
N SER A 217 23.18 -30.28 -9.12
CA SER A 217 24.29 -30.54 -10.06
C SER A 217 23.89 -31.13 -11.42
N ARG A 218 22.67 -31.66 -11.56
CA ARG A 218 22.09 -32.18 -12.81
C ARG A 218 21.30 -31.15 -13.61
N LEU A 219 21.16 -29.93 -13.10
CA LEU A 219 20.33 -28.91 -13.72
C LEU A 219 20.95 -28.46 -15.04
N GLU A 220 20.22 -28.67 -16.13
CA GLU A 220 20.61 -28.27 -17.48
C GLU A 220 19.80 -27.08 -17.96
N TYR A 221 18.59 -26.89 -17.40
CA TYR A 221 17.66 -25.83 -17.74
C TYR A 221 17.23 -25.07 -16.48
N LEU A 222 17.55 -23.77 -16.45
CA LEU A 222 17.12 -22.84 -15.40
C LEU A 222 16.50 -21.59 -16.03
N ASN A 223 15.29 -21.25 -15.58
CA ASN A 223 14.60 -20.05 -16.01
C ASN A 223 14.21 -19.21 -14.79
N LEU A 224 14.79 -18.01 -14.70
CA LEU A 224 14.65 -17.02 -13.63
C LEU A 224 14.15 -15.67 -14.19
N ARG A 225 13.51 -15.68 -15.35
CA ARG A 225 12.96 -14.48 -15.98
C ARG A 225 12.01 -13.74 -15.02
N HIS A 226 12.06 -12.41 -14.99
CA HIS A 226 11.12 -11.54 -14.27
C HIS A 226 10.91 -12.00 -12.83
N SER A 227 12.02 -12.17 -12.12
CA SER A 227 12.02 -12.69 -10.76
C SER A 227 12.51 -11.66 -9.74
N GLY A 228 12.92 -10.46 -10.15
CA GLY A 228 13.36 -9.38 -9.26
C GLY A 228 14.76 -9.59 -8.67
N ILE A 229 15.54 -10.53 -9.17
CA ILE A 229 16.87 -10.88 -8.65
C ILE A 229 17.83 -9.69 -8.81
N SER A 230 18.65 -9.42 -7.79
CA SER A 230 19.73 -8.42 -7.82
C SER A 230 21.15 -9.05 -7.76
N ASP A 231 21.28 -10.21 -7.12
CA ASP A 231 22.54 -10.96 -6.95
C ASP A 231 22.49 -12.34 -7.63
N LEU A 232 23.54 -12.71 -8.36
CA LEU A 232 23.68 -13.97 -9.08
C LEU A 232 24.61 -14.98 -8.39
N ASN A 233 25.16 -14.65 -7.21
CA ASN A 233 26.04 -15.53 -6.45
C ASN A 233 25.41 -16.90 -6.18
N GLY A 234 26.20 -17.98 -6.35
CA GLY A 234 25.76 -19.37 -6.26
C GLY A 234 25.44 -20.02 -7.60
N ILE A 235 25.12 -19.25 -8.65
CA ILE A 235 24.88 -19.79 -10.01
C ILE A 235 26.17 -20.38 -10.60
N GLU A 236 27.35 -19.85 -10.27
CA GLU A 236 28.65 -20.32 -10.76
C GLU A 236 28.95 -21.79 -10.42
N ALA A 237 28.22 -22.39 -9.48
CA ALA A 237 28.29 -23.81 -9.16
C ALA A 237 27.59 -24.72 -10.20
N LEU A 238 26.65 -24.19 -10.99
CA LEU A 238 25.81 -24.93 -11.94
C LEU A 238 26.52 -25.20 -13.28
N ARG A 239 27.68 -25.85 -13.24
CA ARG A 239 28.57 -26.02 -14.40
C ARG A 239 28.01 -26.85 -15.56
N ASN A 240 26.91 -27.58 -15.34
CA ASN A 240 26.21 -28.36 -16.37
C ASN A 240 25.10 -27.57 -17.08
N LEU A 241 24.86 -26.31 -16.68
CA LEU A 241 23.78 -25.52 -17.23
C LEU A 241 24.01 -25.25 -18.72
N VAL A 242 23.01 -25.63 -19.53
CA VAL A 242 23.00 -25.46 -20.99
C VAL A 242 22.11 -24.29 -21.37
N TYR A 243 21.04 -24.06 -20.60
CA TYR A 243 20.06 -23.01 -20.80
C TYR A 243 19.88 -22.17 -19.54
N LEU A 244 20.10 -20.86 -19.66
CA LEU A 244 19.83 -19.87 -18.62
C LEU A 244 19.00 -18.71 -19.17
N ASN A 245 17.95 -18.36 -18.46
CA ASN A 245 17.12 -17.20 -18.78
C ASN A 245 16.98 -16.28 -17.56
N LEU A 246 17.51 -15.06 -17.67
CA LEU A 246 17.50 -13.98 -16.68
C LEU A 246 16.68 -12.78 -17.13
N HIS A 247 15.92 -12.89 -18.23
CA HIS A 247 15.17 -11.79 -18.83
C HIS A 247 14.34 -10.98 -17.81
N SER A 248 14.34 -9.65 -17.87
CA SER A 248 13.53 -8.75 -17.02
C SER A 248 13.87 -8.77 -15.53
N ASN A 249 15.17 -8.86 -15.21
CA ASN A 249 15.70 -8.60 -13.87
C ASN A 249 16.54 -7.31 -13.92
N ALA A 250 15.86 -6.16 -13.83
CA ALA A 250 16.47 -4.84 -14.02
C ALA A 250 17.36 -4.37 -12.85
N THR A 251 17.31 -5.09 -11.73
CA THR A 251 18.02 -4.80 -10.47
C THR A 251 19.35 -5.52 -10.35
N ILE A 252 19.72 -6.37 -11.31
CA ILE A 252 21.03 -7.07 -11.30
C ILE A 252 22.13 -6.03 -11.46
N GLU A 253 22.99 -5.91 -10.45
CA GLU A 253 24.10 -4.95 -10.47
C GLU A 253 25.35 -5.53 -11.16
N SER A 254 25.53 -6.86 -11.10
CA SER A 254 26.70 -7.54 -11.70
C SER A 254 26.34 -8.87 -12.36
N VAL A 255 26.96 -9.13 -13.52
CA VAL A 255 26.82 -10.39 -14.27
C VAL A 255 28.07 -11.28 -14.22
N GLU A 256 29.08 -10.91 -13.43
CA GLU A 256 30.36 -11.61 -13.35
C GLU A 256 30.27 -13.13 -13.07
N PRO A 257 29.37 -13.65 -12.20
CA PRO A 257 29.25 -15.09 -11.95
C PRO A 257 29.01 -15.95 -13.19
N LEU A 258 28.43 -15.35 -14.25
CA LEU A 258 28.14 -16.05 -15.50
C LEU A 258 29.40 -16.50 -16.24
N SER A 259 30.55 -15.83 -16.05
CA SER A 259 31.83 -16.16 -16.69
C SER A 259 32.32 -17.60 -16.36
N ARG A 260 31.73 -18.23 -15.33
CA ARG A 260 32.07 -19.57 -14.85
C ARG A 260 31.16 -20.69 -15.38
N LEU A 261 30.34 -20.42 -16.40
CA LEU A 261 29.39 -21.38 -17.00
C LEU A 261 29.82 -21.86 -18.40
N PRO A 262 30.85 -22.72 -18.52
CA PRO A 262 31.50 -23.01 -19.81
C PRO A 262 30.64 -23.81 -20.81
N ARG A 263 29.55 -24.44 -20.34
CA ARG A 263 28.65 -25.26 -21.16
C ARG A 263 27.41 -24.51 -21.64
N LEU A 264 27.28 -23.23 -21.28
CA LEU A 264 26.09 -22.47 -21.60
C LEU A 264 25.96 -22.26 -23.11
N GLN A 265 24.89 -22.80 -23.68
CA GLN A 265 24.59 -22.71 -25.11
C GLN A 265 23.51 -21.68 -25.38
N THR A 266 22.57 -21.49 -24.43
CA THR A 266 21.50 -20.50 -24.52
C THR A 266 21.53 -19.58 -23.31
N LEU A 267 21.74 -18.28 -23.56
CA LEU A 267 21.66 -17.21 -22.56
C LEU A 267 20.64 -16.16 -23.01
N ILE A 268 19.64 -15.91 -22.17
CA ILE A 268 18.62 -14.88 -22.40
C ILE A 268 18.72 -13.87 -21.26
N VAL A 269 19.19 -12.65 -21.55
CA VAL A 269 19.41 -11.57 -20.57
C VAL A 269 18.65 -10.30 -20.93
N ARG A 270 17.64 -10.37 -21.81
CA ARG A 270 16.84 -9.21 -22.23
C ARG A 270 16.34 -8.40 -21.03
N ASN A 271 16.30 -7.06 -21.06
CA ASN A 271 15.85 -6.22 -19.94
C ASN A 271 16.68 -6.45 -18.64
N VAL A 272 17.99 -6.67 -18.76
CA VAL A 272 18.94 -6.72 -17.63
C VAL A 272 19.99 -5.64 -17.89
N PRO A 273 20.35 -4.76 -16.94
CA PRO A 273 21.24 -3.63 -17.17
C PRO A 273 22.70 -4.10 -17.30
N ILE A 274 23.03 -4.72 -18.44
CA ILE A 274 24.40 -5.11 -18.74
C ILE A 274 25.27 -3.87 -18.90
N GLY A 275 24.77 -2.83 -19.59
CA GLY A 275 25.51 -1.58 -19.77
C GLY A 275 26.89 -1.83 -20.37
N GLU A 276 27.92 -1.36 -19.67
CA GLU A 276 29.33 -1.51 -20.03
C GLU A 276 29.90 -2.93 -19.72
N GLN A 277 29.18 -3.80 -18.99
CA GLN A 277 29.66 -5.12 -18.54
C GLN A 277 29.62 -6.23 -19.61
N LEU A 278 29.40 -5.88 -20.89
CA LEU A 278 29.23 -6.85 -21.97
C LEU A 278 30.46 -7.76 -22.17
N GLU A 279 31.64 -7.31 -21.75
CA GLU A 279 32.90 -8.06 -21.83
C GLU A 279 32.92 -9.39 -21.06
N VAL A 280 32.09 -9.53 -20.01
CA VAL A 280 31.98 -10.76 -19.21
C VAL A 280 31.66 -11.97 -20.10
N PHE A 281 30.90 -11.76 -21.18
CA PHE A 281 30.45 -12.83 -22.07
C PHE A 281 31.52 -13.33 -23.04
N GLU A 282 32.67 -12.67 -23.15
CA GLU A 282 33.78 -13.12 -24.03
C GLU A 282 34.31 -14.52 -23.67
N SER A 283 34.11 -14.94 -22.41
CA SER A 283 34.48 -16.26 -21.90
C SER A 283 33.52 -17.40 -22.33
N LEU A 284 32.32 -17.07 -22.81
CA LEU A 284 31.22 -18.02 -23.05
C LEU A 284 31.23 -18.55 -24.50
N THR A 285 32.33 -19.18 -24.90
CA THR A 285 32.54 -19.58 -26.31
C THR A 285 31.63 -20.69 -26.81
N ALA A 286 30.89 -21.37 -25.92
CA ALA A 286 29.90 -22.38 -26.26
C ALA A 286 28.54 -21.79 -26.69
N LEU A 287 28.34 -20.47 -26.54
CA LEU A 287 27.07 -19.82 -26.85
C LEU A 287 26.67 -20.02 -28.32
N ARG A 288 25.45 -20.51 -28.48
CA ARG A 288 24.75 -20.60 -29.76
C ARG A 288 23.56 -19.65 -29.80
N ARG A 289 22.89 -19.43 -28.67
CA ARG A 289 21.77 -18.50 -28.56
C ARG A 289 22.04 -17.44 -27.51
N LEU A 290 22.04 -16.18 -27.91
CA LEU A 290 22.23 -15.04 -27.02
C LEU A 290 21.16 -13.97 -27.27
N ASN A 291 20.39 -13.63 -26.24
CA ASN A 291 19.42 -12.55 -26.30
C ASN A 291 19.81 -11.42 -25.34
N LEU A 292 20.34 -10.34 -25.93
CA LEU A 292 20.80 -9.11 -25.29
C LEU A 292 19.79 -7.97 -25.42
N ARG A 293 18.54 -8.26 -25.78
CA ARG A 293 17.57 -7.22 -26.12
C ARG A 293 17.33 -6.24 -24.95
N ASN A 294 17.38 -4.92 -25.13
CA ASN A 294 17.18 -3.94 -24.03
C ASN A 294 18.05 -4.17 -22.80
N CYS A 295 19.36 -4.20 -22.98
CA CYS A 295 20.32 -4.41 -21.90
C CYS A 295 21.13 -3.17 -21.55
N GLY A 296 20.72 -1.99 -22.04
CA GLY A 296 21.49 -0.75 -21.88
C GLY A 296 22.83 -0.78 -22.62
N ILE A 297 22.99 -1.66 -23.63
CA ILE A 297 24.24 -1.78 -24.36
C ILE A 297 24.39 -0.61 -25.33
N GLU A 298 25.46 0.14 -25.16
CA GLU A 298 25.81 1.27 -26.03
C GLU A 298 26.95 0.91 -26.99
N ASP A 299 27.84 -0.01 -26.59
CA ASP A 299 28.98 -0.50 -27.38
C ASP A 299 28.87 -2.01 -27.69
N LEU A 300 28.79 -2.34 -28.98
CA LEU A 300 28.71 -3.72 -29.47
C LEU A 300 30.08 -4.36 -29.73
N THR A 301 31.20 -3.67 -29.49
CA THR A 301 32.56 -4.18 -29.73
C THR A 301 32.88 -5.48 -28.96
N PRO A 302 32.50 -5.63 -27.67
CA PRO A 302 32.74 -6.90 -26.96
C PRO A 302 31.99 -8.08 -27.58
N LEU A 303 30.78 -7.86 -28.13
CA LEU A 303 30.03 -8.90 -28.85
C LEU A 303 30.74 -9.32 -30.14
N ALA A 304 31.29 -8.36 -30.88
CA ALA A 304 32.10 -8.65 -32.08
C ALA A 304 33.32 -9.53 -31.74
N ARG A 305 33.99 -9.26 -30.61
CA ARG A 305 35.13 -10.09 -30.13
C ARG A 305 34.70 -11.50 -29.74
N LEU A 306 33.53 -11.68 -29.14
CA LEU A 306 32.96 -13.00 -28.86
C LEU A 306 32.69 -13.77 -30.17
N MET A 307 32.09 -13.12 -31.17
CA MET A 307 31.83 -13.72 -32.50
C MET A 307 33.12 -14.10 -33.23
N GLN A 308 34.16 -13.27 -33.12
CA GLN A 308 35.49 -13.55 -33.67
C GLN A 308 36.11 -14.82 -33.09
N ARG A 309 35.79 -15.18 -31.84
CA ARG A 309 36.25 -16.41 -31.18
C ARG A 309 35.45 -17.66 -31.57
N GLY A 310 34.48 -17.55 -32.49
CA GLY A 310 33.71 -18.68 -33.04
C GLY A 310 32.42 -19.03 -32.28
N ALA A 311 32.04 -18.21 -31.29
CA ALA A 311 30.71 -18.27 -30.69
C ALA A 311 29.70 -17.57 -31.59
N LEU A 312 28.40 -17.89 -31.45
CA LEU A 312 27.33 -17.20 -32.18
C LEU A 312 27.53 -17.14 -33.71
N GLN A 313 28.06 -18.21 -34.31
CA GLN A 313 28.21 -18.39 -35.75
C GLN A 313 27.57 -19.72 -36.17
N ASP A 314 26.95 -19.75 -37.35
CA ASP A 314 26.41 -20.98 -37.94
C ASP A 314 27.52 -21.94 -38.42
N ASP A 315 27.26 -23.23 -38.30
CA ASP A 315 28.02 -24.31 -38.92
C ASP A 315 27.05 -25.37 -39.45
N ALA A 316 26.62 -25.17 -40.70
CA ALA A 316 25.64 -26.02 -41.37
C ALA A 316 26.13 -27.47 -41.57
N GLN A 317 27.44 -27.72 -41.62
CA GLN A 317 28.00 -29.07 -41.78
C GLN A 317 27.83 -29.90 -40.50
N ARG A 318 27.87 -29.23 -39.34
CA ARG A 318 27.64 -29.85 -38.03
C ARG A 318 26.20 -29.71 -37.54
N GLY A 319 25.32 -29.09 -38.33
CA GLY A 319 23.93 -28.80 -37.95
C GLY A 319 23.80 -27.79 -36.80
N ILE A 320 24.80 -26.93 -36.62
CA ILE A 320 24.84 -25.90 -35.58
C ILE A 320 24.32 -24.59 -36.18
N TYR A 321 23.31 -23.98 -35.55
CA TYR A 321 22.78 -22.68 -35.95
C TYR A 321 22.78 -21.74 -34.76
N ALA A 322 23.34 -20.56 -34.94
CA ALA A 322 23.38 -19.50 -33.96
C ALA A 322 22.12 -18.64 -34.02
N GLU A 323 21.74 -18.10 -32.86
CA GLU A 323 20.67 -17.14 -32.68
C GLU A 323 21.15 -15.96 -31.83
N VAL A 324 20.99 -14.74 -32.35
CA VAL A 324 21.45 -13.52 -31.66
C VAL A 324 20.35 -12.47 -31.72
N ASP A 325 19.97 -11.91 -30.57
CA ASP A 325 19.01 -10.80 -30.48
C ASP A 325 19.62 -9.61 -29.75
N ILE A 326 19.90 -8.54 -30.47
CA ILE A 326 20.47 -7.28 -29.94
C ILE A 326 19.49 -6.11 -30.02
N ARG A 327 18.23 -6.36 -30.44
CA ARG A 327 17.22 -5.29 -30.59
C ARG A 327 17.05 -4.52 -29.29
N GLU A 328 16.43 -3.35 -29.32
CA GLU A 328 16.09 -2.62 -28.09
C GLU A 328 17.30 -2.15 -27.27
N ASN A 329 18.53 -2.25 -27.76
CA ASN A 329 19.68 -1.58 -27.14
C ASN A 329 19.87 -0.19 -27.74
N LEU A 330 20.27 0.77 -26.90
CA LEU A 330 20.59 2.13 -27.32
C LEU A 330 22.04 2.20 -27.76
N VAL A 331 22.34 1.53 -28.87
CA VAL A 331 23.64 1.65 -29.51
C VAL A 331 23.75 3.10 -30.01
N THR A 332 24.42 3.96 -29.23
CA THR A 332 24.44 5.40 -29.44
C THR A 332 25.31 5.78 -30.64
N PHE A 333 24.75 6.62 -31.52
CA PHE A 333 25.42 7.24 -32.65
C PHE A 333 26.20 8.47 -32.20
N PHE A 334 27.40 8.30 -31.68
CA PHE A 334 28.36 9.39 -31.64
C PHE A 334 29.30 9.22 -32.84
N GLN A 335 28.82 9.71 -33.99
CA GLN A 335 29.53 10.02 -35.25
C GLN A 335 29.42 9.02 -36.42
N GLU A 336 29.23 7.72 -36.22
CA GLU A 336 28.94 6.73 -37.30
C GLU A 336 28.02 5.61 -36.80
N ASP A 337 27.45 4.80 -37.70
CA ASP A 337 26.46 3.77 -37.40
C ASP A 337 27.01 2.69 -36.43
N GLY A 338 26.55 2.71 -35.18
CA GLY A 338 27.04 1.82 -34.11
C GLY A 338 26.75 0.33 -34.35
N TYR A 339 25.91 -0.02 -35.33
CA TYR A 339 25.70 -1.40 -35.75
C TYR A 339 26.76 -1.92 -36.74
N ALA A 340 27.58 -1.04 -37.34
CA ALA A 340 28.55 -1.39 -38.37
C ALA A 340 29.61 -2.41 -37.89
N VAL A 341 29.98 -2.40 -36.61
CA VAL A 341 30.99 -3.31 -36.03
C VAL A 341 30.60 -4.79 -36.11
N LEU A 342 29.31 -5.09 -36.26
CA LEU A 342 28.81 -6.47 -36.39
C LEU A 342 28.70 -6.95 -37.84
N ALA A 343 28.79 -6.05 -38.82
CA ALA A 343 28.56 -6.37 -40.24
C ALA A 343 29.38 -7.58 -40.77
N PRO A 344 30.67 -7.78 -40.42
CA PRO A 344 31.45 -8.93 -40.91
C PRO A 344 30.95 -10.30 -40.41
N TYR A 345 30.19 -10.32 -39.31
CA TYR A 345 29.76 -11.54 -38.63
C TYR A 345 28.27 -11.80 -38.79
N TRP A 346 27.47 -10.74 -39.03
CA TRP A 346 26.02 -10.79 -38.96
C TRP A 346 25.39 -11.71 -40.01
N GLU A 347 25.93 -11.75 -41.24
CA GLU A 347 25.42 -12.60 -42.34
C GLU A 347 25.58 -14.11 -42.07
N ASN A 348 26.49 -14.49 -41.17
CA ASN A 348 26.75 -15.88 -40.82
C ASN A 348 25.88 -16.40 -39.65
N VAL A 349 24.78 -15.71 -39.34
CA VAL A 349 23.86 -16.06 -38.24
C VAL A 349 22.44 -16.20 -38.79
N ALA A 350 22.00 -17.41 -39.10
CA ALA A 350 20.68 -17.65 -39.70
C ALA A 350 19.52 -17.18 -38.82
N ARG A 351 19.67 -17.14 -37.49
CA ARG A 351 18.63 -16.70 -36.55
C ARG A 351 19.01 -15.40 -35.85
N ARG A 352 19.25 -14.35 -36.63
CA ARG A 352 19.58 -13.02 -36.12
C ARG A 352 18.36 -12.12 -35.93
N HIS A 353 18.43 -11.26 -34.93
CA HIS A 353 17.42 -10.28 -34.57
C HIS A 353 18.13 -8.97 -34.17
N PRO A 354 17.98 -7.89 -34.97
CA PRO A 354 17.12 -7.78 -36.14
C PRO A 354 17.61 -8.66 -37.32
N GLN A 355 16.67 -9.03 -38.21
CA GLN A 355 16.94 -9.96 -39.33
C GLN A 355 17.94 -9.38 -40.34
N GLU A 356 17.88 -8.07 -40.50
CA GLU A 356 18.90 -7.23 -41.11
C GLU A 356 19.32 -6.24 -40.02
N LEU A 357 20.59 -5.84 -39.96
CA LEU A 357 20.93 -4.68 -39.14
C LEU A 357 20.06 -3.50 -39.61
N PRO A 358 19.60 -2.61 -38.70
CA PRO A 358 18.70 -1.53 -39.07
C PRO A 358 19.26 -0.78 -40.29
N PRO A 359 18.43 -0.54 -41.34
CA PRO A 359 18.84 0.33 -42.42
C PRO A 359 19.00 1.76 -41.86
N PRO A 360 19.70 2.65 -42.57
CA PRO A 360 19.72 4.08 -42.22
C PRO A 360 18.28 4.62 -42.11
N LEU A 361 18.03 5.56 -41.19
CA LEU A 361 16.70 6.17 -40.96
C LEU A 361 16.07 6.71 -42.25
N SER A 362 14.81 6.35 -42.55
CA SER A 362 14.09 6.77 -43.78
C SER A 362 13.41 8.15 -43.67
N ARG A 363 12.88 8.51 -42.48
CA ARG A 363 12.21 9.79 -42.15
C ARG A 363 11.09 10.24 -43.10
N GLU A 364 10.30 9.30 -43.63
CA GLU A 364 9.12 9.63 -44.46
C GLU A 364 7.93 10.20 -43.66
N ILE A 365 7.85 9.85 -42.37
CA ILE A 365 6.95 10.42 -41.35
C ILE A 365 7.79 10.64 -40.10
N VAL A 366 7.51 11.68 -39.33
CA VAL A 366 8.26 11.95 -38.10
C VAL A 366 7.33 12.11 -36.90
N ILE A 367 7.84 11.75 -35.72
CA ILE A 367 7.20 12.09 -34.45
C ILE A 367 7.45 13.57 -34.21
N ASN A 368 6.41 14.36 -34.39
CA ASN A 368 6.58 15.81 -34.39
C ASN A 368 6.61 16.36 -32.96
N GLU A 369 5.67 15.95 -32.11
CA GLU A 369 5.46 16.52 -30.77
C GLU A 369 4.79 15.53 -29.82
N VAL A 370 5.08 15.59 -28.50
CA VAL A 370 4.55 14.68 -27.47
C VAL A 370 4.27 15.42 -26.17
N MET A 371 3.15 15.14 -25.51
CA MET A 371 2.82 15.64 -24.16
C MET A 371 2.54 14.48 -23.20
N SER A 372 3.31 14.40 -22.10
CA SER A 372 3.25 13.30 -21.12
C SER A 372 2.38 13.56 -19.88
N SER A 373 1.83 14.77 -19.76
CA SER A 373 0.90 15.13 -18.68
C SER A 373 -0.06 16.21 -19.16
N ASN A 374 -1.14 15.81 -19.84
CA ASN A 374 -2.16 16.72 -20.37
C ASN A 374 -3.20 17.05 -19.29
N GLY A 375 -3.41 18.34 -19.04
CA GLY A 375 -4.33 18.83 -18.01
C GLY A 375 -5.46 19.68 -18.53
N SER A 376 -5.18 20.54 -19.49
CA SER A 376 -6.11 21.50 -20.07
C SER A 376 -5.83 21.82 -21.54
N THR A 377 -4.68 21.41 -22.10
CA THR A 377 -4.22 21.82 -23.44
C THR A 377 -5.23 21.49 -24.53
N ILE A 378 -5.63 20.22 -24.61
CA ILE A 378 -6.59 19.75 -25.59
C ILE A 378 -7.27 18.50 -25.05
N ASP A 379 -8.60 18.46 -25.08
CA ASP A 379 -9.36 17.29 -24.68
C ASP A 379 -9.47 16.27 -25.83
N ASP A 380 -9.86 15.06 -25.48
CA ASP A 380 -10.13 13.98 -26.43
C ASP A 380 -11.53 14.03 -27.08
N GLY A 381 -12.27 15.13 -26.95
CA GLY A 381 -13.65 15.27 -27.43
C GLY A 381 -14.71 14.77 -26.46
N SER A 382 -14.32 14.14 -25.34
CA SER A 382 -15.21 13.68 -24.26
C SER A 382 -15.05 14.48 -22.96
N GLY A 383 -14.26 15.56 -22.98
CA GLY A 383 -13.89 16.35 -21.80
C GLY A 383 -12.81 15.70 -20.93
N SER A 384 -12.10 14.68 -21.45
CA SER A 384 -10.94 14.07 -20.78
C SER A 384 -9.63 14.56 -21.38
N TYR A 385 -8.57 14.67 -20.56
CA TYR A 385 -7.25 15.17 -20.97
C TYR A 385 -6.18 14.07 -20.90
N PRO A 386 -6.17 13.10 -21.83
CA PRO A 386 -5.12 12.10 -21.90
C PRO A 386 -3.83 12.65 -22.52
N ASP A 387 -2.72 11.98 -22.27
CA ASP A 387 -1.41 12.25 -22.88
C ASP A 387 -1.52 12.07 -24.41
N TRP A 388 -0.62 12.65 -25.21
CA TRP A 388 -0.73 12.57 -26.68
C TRP A 388 0.59 12.62 -27.42
N ILE A 389 0.58 12.09 -28.65
CA ILE A 389 1.68 12.03 -29.61
C ILE A 389 1.18 12.57 -30.95
N GLU A 390 1.95 13.43 -31.59
CA GLU A 390 1.68 13.99 -32.92
C GLU A 390 2.67 13.44 -33.96
N LEU A 391 2.15 13.11 -35.14
CA LEU A 391 2.92 12.73 -36.32
C LEU A 391 2.82 13.79 -37.42
N TYR A 392 3.88 13.95 -38.21
CA TYR A 392 3.93 14.86 -39.36
C TYR A 392 4.51 14.21 -40.62
N ASN A 393 3.96 14.55 -41.78
CA ASN A 393 4.42 14.11 -43.10
C ASN A 393 5.17 15.23 -43.84
N PRO A 394 6.53 15.21 -43.86
CA PRO A 394 7.32 16.19 -44.60
C PRO A 394 7.35 15.95 -46.13
N GLY A 395 6.77 14.85 -46.62
CA GLY A 395 6.78 14.47 -48.03
C GLY A 395 5.77 15.21 -48.90
N SER A 396 5.86 15.00 -50.23
CA SER A 396 5.01 15.66 -51.24
C SER A 396 3.75 14.87 -51.61
N SER A 397 3.50 13.72 -50.98
CA SER A 397 2.33 12.87 -51.21
C SER A 397 1.74 12.39 -49.89
N ALA A 398 0.43 12.12 -49.88
CA ALA A 398 -0.23 11.52 -48.72
C ALA A 398 0.40 10.16 -48.37
N VAL A 399 0.56 9.90 -47.07
CA VAL A 399 1.05 8.63 -46.54
C VAL A 399 -0.11 7.96 -45.81
N ASP A 400 -0.45 6.76 -46.26
CA ASP A 400 -1.37 5.88 -45.57
C ASP A 400 -0.62 5.19 -44.42
N LEU A 401 -1.00 5.51 -43.18
CA LEU A 401 -0.44 4.90 -41.98
C LEU A 401 -1.14 3.60 -41.62
N ALA A 402 -2.14 3.13 -42.40
CA ALA A 402 -2.79 1.86 -42.14
C ALA A 402 -1.74 0.75 -41.98
N GLY A 403 -1.69 0.21 -40.77
CA GLY A 403 -0.76 -0.86 -40.40
C GLY A 403 0.59 -0.44 -39.82
N TYR A 404 0.95 0.86 -39.77
CA TYR A 404 2.11 1.37 -39.02
C TYR A 404 1.92 1.18 -37.51
N TYR A 405 3.00 1.35 -36.73
CA TYR A 405 2.97 1.20 -35.26
C TYR A 405 3.60 2.36 -34.48
N LEU A 406 2.97 2.70 -33.35
CA LEU A 406 3.45 3.63 -32.32
C LEU A 406 3.75 2.92 -30.98
N SER A 407 4.68 3.47 -30.20
CA SER A 407 5.07 2.96 -28.88
C SER A 407 5.64 4.04 -27.96
N ASP A 408 5.37 3.94 -26.66
CA ASP A 408 5.95 4.68 -25.51
C ASP A 408 7.21 4.00 -24.92
N HIS A 409 7.70 2.94 -25.56
CA HIS A 409 8.88 2.21 -25.10
C HIS A 409 9.92 2.16 -26.19
N ARG A 410 11.18 2.46 -25.82
CA ARG A 410 12.37 2.45 -26.70
C ARG A 410 12.57 1.16 -27.48
N ASP A 411 11.90 0.11 -27.02
CA ASP A 411 12.24 -1.28 -27.22
C ASP A 411 11.08 -1.98 -27.93
N ARG A 412 9.84 -1.70 -27.52
CA ARG A 412 8.65 -2.33 -28.08
C ARG A 412 8.17 -1.57 -29.31
N SER A 413 8.82 -1.74 -30.45
CA SER A 413 8.53 -0.98 -31.68
C SER A 413 7.10 -1.12 -32.24
N ALA A 414 6.39 -2.22 -31.94
CA ALA A 414 5.06 -2.54 -32.46
C ALA A 414 3.99 -2.62 -31.36
N ARG A 415 3.79 -1.54 -30.57
CA ARG A 415 2.89 -1.56 -29.41
C ARG A 415 1.42 -1.27 -29.75
N TRP A 416 1.15 -0.23 -30.52
CA TRP A 416 -0.20 0.14 -30.95
C TRP A 416 -0.21 0.33 -32.47
N ARG A 417 -1.15 -0.32 -33.17
CA ARG A 417 -1.22 -0.35 -34.63
C ARG A 417 -2.26 0.64 -35.13
N PHE A 418 -1.90 1.44 -36.12
CA PHE A 418 -2.86 2.34 -36.77
C PHE A 418 -3.96 1.53 -37.51
N PRO A 419 -5.24 1.86 -37.30
CA PRO A 419 -6.36 1.23 -38.00
C PRO A 419 -6.51 1.73 -39.44
N GLU A 420 -7.39 1.10 -40.23
CA GLU A 420 -7.73 1.59 -41.57
C GLU A 420 -8.30 3.01 -41.52
N GLY A 421 -7.97 3.82 -42.53
CA GLY A 421 -8.40 5.22 -42.63
C GLY A 421 -7.46 6.22 -41.93
N ALA A 422 -6.39 5.78 -41.27
CA ALA A 422 -5.35 6.65 -40.74
C ALA A 422 -4.42 7.15 -41.86
N VAL A 423 -4.79 8.23 -42.53
CA VAL A 423 -4.02 8.85 -43.61
C VAL A 423 -3.50 10.20 -43.16
N VAL A 424 -2.24 10.50 -43.47
CA VAL A 424 -1.65 11.83 -43.28
C VAL A 424 -1.33 12.41 -44.65
N GLY A 425 -2.07 13.42 -45.08
CA GLY A 425 -1.80 14.12 -46.34
C GLY A 425 -0.39 14.73 -46.39
N ALA A 426 0.05 15.11 -47.59
CA ALA A 426 1.33 15.80 -47.76
C ALA A 426 1.33 17.10 -46.96
N GLY A 427 2.28 17.25 -46.02
CA GLY A 427 2.35 18.42 -45.13
C GLY A 427 1.27 18.47 -44.04
N GLU A 428 0.51 17.40 -43.81
CA GLU A 428 -0.51 17.33 -42.75
C GLU A 428 0.02 16.70 -41.44
N HIS A 429 -0.72 16.89 -40.34
CA HIS A 429 -0.42 16.35 -39.01
C HIS A 429 -1.51 15.36 -38.56
N LEU A 430 -1.14 14.42 -37.69
CA LEU A 430 -2.07 13.48 -37.06
C LEU A 430 -1.83 13.37 -35.56
N LEU A 431 -2.87 13.64 -34.76
CA LEU A 431 -2.85 13.47 -33.30
C LEU A 431 -3.31 12.06 -32.89
N VAL A 432 -2.60 11.50 -31.92
CA VAL A 432 -2.87 10.20 -31.32
C VAL A 432 -2.86 10.32 -29.80
N TRP A 433 -3.97 9.97 -29.15
CA TRP A 433 -4.11 10.07 -27.70
C TRP A 433 -3.54 8.86 -26.98
N ALA A 434 -2.47 9.04 -26.21
CA ALA A 434 -1.93 8.06 -25.29
C ALA A 434 -2.76 7.99 -24.00
N SER A 435 -3.98 7.44 -24.14
CA SER A 435 -4.98 7.42 -23.08
C SER A 435 -5.04 6.14 -22.25
N GLY A 436 -4.47 5.03 -22.75
CA GLY A 436 -4.63 3.70 -22.17
C GLY A 436 -5.94 3.00 -22.53
N ARG A 437 -6.75 3.56 -23.45
CA ARG A 437 -8.10 3.05 -23.76
C ARG A 437 -8.19 2.11 -24.96
N ASP A 438 -7.20 2.14 -25.85
CA ASP A 438 -7.11 1.28 -27.04
C ASP A 438 -8.39 1.27 -27.91
N THR A 439 -8.81 2.44 -28.38
CA THR A 439 -10.09 2.60 -29.10
C THR A 439 -10.02 3.69 -30.19
N VAL A 440 -11.03 3.72 -31.06
CA VAL A 440 -11.29 4.86 -31.96
C VAL A 440 -12.57 5.53 -31.47
N GLY A 441 -12.49 6.82 -31.16
CA GLY A 441 -13.63 7.61 -30.71
C GLY A 441 -14.74 7.65 -31.78
N PRO A 442 -16.01 7.89 -31.40
CA PRO A 442 -17.13 8.05 -32.35
C PRO A 442 -16.92 9.18 -33.38
N ASP A 443 -16.00 10.10 -33.10
CA ASP A 443 -15.58 11.24 -33.91
C ASP A 443 -14.32 10.96 -34.75
N GLY A 444 -13.80 9.72 -34.74
CA GLY A 444 -12.66 9.28 -35.52
C GLY A 444 -11.29 9.49 -34.86
N ARG A 445 -11.23 9.98 -33.60
CA ARG A 445 -9.95 10.19 -32.90
C ARG A 445 -9.32 8.88 -32.42
N PHE A 446 -8.01 8.76 -32.58
CA PHE A 446 -7.27 7.55 -32.22
C PHE A 446 -6.80 7.57 -30.76
N HIS A 447 -7.06 6.48 -30.03
CA HIS A 447 -6.60 6.28 -28.66
C HIS A 447 -5.70 5.04 -28.56
N THR A 448 -4.46 5.22 -28.11
CA THR A 448 -3.57 4.09 -27.84
C THR A 448 -3.99 3.32 -26.59
N GLY A 449 -3.57 2.06 -26.52
CA GLY A 449 -3.66 1.22 -25.31
C GLY A 449 -2.60 1.53 -24.24
N PHE A 450 -1.92 2.67 -24.31
CA PHE A 450 -0.91 3.08 -23.34
C PHE A 450 -0.98 4.56 -22.98
N ARG A 451 -0.24 4.96 -21.96
CA ARG A 451 -0.09 6.34 -21.47
C ARG A 451 1.38 6.72 -21.43
N ILE A 452 1.68 8.01 -21.33
CA ILE A 452 3.06 8.47 -21.29
C ILE A 452 3.51 8.79 -19.87
N SER A 453 4.72 8.39 -19.49
CA SER A 453 5.32 8.71 -18.18
C SER A 453 5.71 10.19 -18.08
N SER A 454 5.21 10.89 -17.06
CA SER A 454 5.59 12.29 -16.76
C SER A 454 7.03 12.44 -16.26
N GLY A 455 7.67 11.35 -15.83
CA GLY A 455 9.10 11.30 -15.46
C GLY A 455 10.05 11.03 -16.63
N GLY A 456 9.54 11.05 -17.86
CA GLY A 456 10.32 10.79 -19.08
C GLY A 456 10.31 9.33 -19.52
N GLU A 457 10.29 9.12 -20.85
CA GLU A 457 10.34 7.83 -21.57
C GLU A 457 10.41 8.09 -23.10
N ALA A 458 10.14 7.13 -24.00
CA ALA A 458 10.37 7.34 -25.45
C ALA A 458 9.15 7.10 -26.34
N ALA A 459 8.96 7.91 -27.38
CA ALA A 459 8.01 7.65 -28.46
C ALA A 459 8.74 7.04 -29.68
N VAL A 460 8.22 5.96 -30.27
CA VAL A 460 8.84 5.25 -31.42
C VAL A 460 7.80 4.96 -32.49
N LEU A 461 8.10 5.30 -33.75
CA LEU A 461 7.29 5.05 -34.94
C LEU A 461 7.99 4.04 -35.86
N THR A 462 7.27 3.00 -36.27
CA THR A 462 7.76 1.99 -37.22
C THR A 462 6.78 1.73 -38.35
N GLY A 463 7.33 1.28 -39.49
CA GLY A 463 6.57 0.98 -40.71
C GLY A 463 5.62 -0.21 -40.55
N PRO A 464 4.87 -0.58 -41.60
CA PRO A 464 3.87 -1.66 -41.55
C PRO A 464 4.42 -3.04 -41.19
N ASP A 465 5.73 -3.25 -41.33
CA ASP A 465 6.44 -4.46 -40.91
C ASP A 465 6.71 -4.53 -39.39
N GLY A 466 6.43 -3.44 -38.66
CA GLY A 466 6.66 -3.26 -37.22
C GLY A 466 8.15 -3.27 -36.81
N ARG A 467 9.06 -3.17 -37.78
CA ARG A 467 10.52 -3.37 -37.60
C ARG A 467 11.34 -2.22 -38.18
N SER A 468 11.00 -1.77 -39.37
CA SER A 468 11.68 -0.65 -40.02
C SER A 468 11.43 0.62 -39.23
N ARG A 469 12.48 1.18 -38.62
CA ARG A 469 12.38 2.40 -37.83
C ARG A 469 12.19 3.59 -38.76
N VAL A 470 11.01 4.18 -38.65
CA VAL A 470 10.64 5.38 -39.40
C VAL A 470 11.16 6.59 -38.63
N ASP A 471 10.87 6.67 -37.32
CA ASP A 471 11.38 7.71 -36.43
C ASP A 471 11.30 7.33 -34.93
N ALA A 472 12.01 8.05 -34.07
CA ALA A 472 11.95 7.89 -32.60
C ALA A 472 12.30 9.19 -31.87
N LEU A 473 11.74 9.38 -30.67
CA LEU A 473 11.94 10.54 -29.80
C LEU A 473 12.12 10.10 -28.34
N LEU A 474 13.12 10.63 -27.64
CA LEU A 474 13.28 10.43 -26.20
C LEU A 474 12.76 11.65 -25.44
N ILE A 475 11.75 11.45 -24.61
CA ILE A 475 11.02 12.47 -23.86
C ILE A 475 11.64 12.61 -22.46
N PRO A 476 12.04 13.82 -22.03
CA PRO A 476 12.47 14.07 -20.65
C PRO A 476 11.27 14.10 -19.69
N PRO A 477 11.49 14.21 -18.36
CA PRO A 477 10.42 14.67 -17.47
C PRO A 477 9.82 15.99 -17.99
N LEU A 478 8.49 16.08 -18.03
CA LEU A 478 7.79 17.28 -18.51
C LEU A 478 6.80 17.79 -17.46
N PRO A 479 6.72 19.12 -17.25
CA PRO A 479 5.64 19.72 -16.48
C PRO A 479 4.29 19.43 -17.16
N ARG A 480 3.23 19.52 -16.36
CA ARG A 480 1.86 19.43 -16.86
C ARG A 480 1.59 20.51 -17.92
N ASP A 481 0.90 20.12 -18.99
CA ASP A 481 0.55 20.97 -20.14
C ASP A 481 1.76 21.56 -20.90
N ARG A 482 2.90 20.84 -20.87
CA ARG A 482 4.07 21.09 -21.72
C ARG A 482 4.36 19.88 -22.61
N SER A 483 4.90 20.13 -23.79
CA SER A 483 5.18 19.11 -24.80
C SER A 483 6.65 19.10 -25.20
N TYR A 484 7.08 18.08 -25.93
CA TYR A 484 8.46 17.88 -26.39
C TYR A 484 8.46 17.32 -27.81
N GLY A 485 9.26 17.88 -28.69
CA GLY A 485 9.26 17.53 -30.12
C GLY A 485 10.23 18.35 -30.97
N ARG A 486 10.06 18.34 -32.29
CA ARG A 486 11.05 18.85 -33.27
C ARG A 486 10.68 20.21 -33.83
N LEU A 487 11.64 21.13 -33.92
CA LEU A 487 11.47 22.42 -34.60
C LEU A 487 11.52 22.27 -36.13
N ASP A 488 12.51 21.55 -36.62
CA ASP A 488 12.58 21.11 -38.02
C ASP A 488 12.32 19.60 -38.07
N PRO A 489 11.21 19.16 -38.70
CA PRO A 489 10.94 17.75 -38.97
C PRO A 489 12.09 16.97 -39.62
N GLY A 490 12.98 17.64 -40.36
CA GLY A 490 14.16 17.05 -40.98
C GLY A 490 15.32 16.74 -40.03
N GLU A 491 15.33 17.30 -38.82
CA GLU A 491 16.42 17.16 -37.84
C GLU A 491 16.16 16.06 -36.78
N LEU A 492 17.24 15.57 -36.16
CA LEU A 492 17.16 14.61 -35.04
C LEU A 492 16.97 15.27 -33.68
N THR A 493 17.26 16.56 -33.60
CA THR A 493 17.24 17.33 -32.36
C THR A 493 15.83 17.74 -31.99
N ALA A 494 15.43 17.40 -30.78
CA ALA A 494 14.14 17.76 -30.21
C ALA A 494 14.30 18.64 -28.97
N THR A 495 13.22 19.32 -28.63
CA THR A 495 13.19 20.42 -27.69
C THR A 495 11.81 20.49 -27.03
N THR A 496 11.69 21.20 -25.92
CA THR A 496 10.42 21.39 -25.19
C THR A 496 9.63 22.53 -25.81
N PHE A 497 8.31 22.42 -25.84
CA PHE A 497 7.38 23.47 -26.24
C PHE A 497 6.48 23.84 -25.08
N ALA A 498 6.29 25.13 -24.87
CA ALA A 498 5.41 25.63 -23.83
C ALA A 498 4.02 25.98 -24.34
N VAL A 499 3.93 26.34 -25.62
CA VAL A 499 2.65 26.35 -26.33
C VAL A 499 2.69 25.10 -27.20
N PRO A 500 2.05 24.01 -26.75
CA PRO A 500 1.91 22.83 -27.58
C PRO A 500 1.14 23.19 -28.86
N THR A 501 1.50 22.58 -29.99
CA THR A 501 0.91 22.90 -31.30
C THR A 501 0.15 21.72 -31.90
N PRO A 502 -0.79 21.10 -31.17
CA PRO A 502 -1.48 19.91 -31.65
C PRO A 502 -2.27 20.22 -32.93
N GLY A 503 -1.92 19.54 -34.01
CA GLY A 503 -2.45 19.66 -35.37
C GLY A 503 -1.72 20.63 -36.29
N PHE A 504 -0.66 21.31 -35.83
CA PHE A 504 -0.01 22.41 -36.54
C PHE A 504 1.52 22.33 -36.48
N ALA A 505 2.20 23.08 -37.35
CA ALA A 505 3.66 23.11 -37.35
C ALA A 505 4.21 23.64 -36.01
N ASN A 506 5.17 22.91 -35.45
CA ASN A 506 5.86 23.29 -34.23
C ASN A 506 6.59 24.63 -34.39
N LYS A 507 6.45 25.48 -33.38
CA LYS A 507 7.13 26.76 -33.30
C LYS A 507 7.71 26.95 -31.91
N ASP A 508 8.69 27.84 -31.79
CA ASP A 508 9.09 28.42 -30.50
C ASP A 508 9.59 27.40 -29.43
N GLY A 509 10.25 26.32 -29.89
CA GLY A 509 10.81 25.29 -29.04
C GLY A 509 12.10 25.69 -28.30
N HIS A 510 12.32 25.12 -27.11
CA HIS A 510 13.39 25.49 -26.18
C HIS A 510 13.88 24.34 -25.32
N ARG A 511 15.11 24.39 -24.81
CA ARG A 511 15.60 23.32 -23.91
C ARG A 511 14.95 23.39 -22.53
N TYR A 512 14.46 22.25 -22.04
CA TYR A 512 14.05 22.10 -20.64
C TYR A 512 15.24 22.33 -19.69
N ARG A 513 15.00 23.07 -18.60
CA ARG A 513 16.03 23.47 -17.63
C ARG A 513 15.66 23.06 -16.23
N ASN A 514 16.65 22.59 -15.48
CA ASN A 514 16.56 22.40 -14.05
C ASN A 514 17.02 23.67 -13.32
N LEU A 515 16.21 24.11 -12.37
CA LEU A 515 16.55 25.20 -11.47
C LEU A 515 17.16 24.65 -10.18
N TRP A 516 18.15 25.36 -9.64
CA TRP A 516 18.67 25.07 -8.31
C TRP A 516 18.97 26.35 -7.54
N PHE A 517 18.77 26.25 -6.23
CA PHE A 517 19.06 27.28 -5.25
C PHE A 517 20.48 27.10 -4.70
N SER A 518 21.23 28.19 -4.56
CA SER A 518 22.59 28.18 -4.00
C SER A 518 22.70 27.72 -2.55
N HIS A 519 21.58 27.71 -1.83
CA HIS A 519 21.48 27.27 -0.44
C HIS A 519 20.31 26.30 -0.30
N SER A 520 20.44 25.33 0.61
CA SER A 520 19.34 24.44 0.98
C SER A 520 18.24 25.21 1.69
N SER A 521 16.99 24.80 1.46
CA SER A 521 15.86 25.28 2.26
C SER A 521 15.99 24.83 3.71
N GLY A 522 15.33 25.53 4.64
CA GLY A 522 15.41 25.28 6.07
C GLY A 522 15.88 26.48 6.88
N PHE A 523 16.52 26.22 8.01
CA PHE A 523 16.88 27.21 9.01
C PHE A 523 18.34 27.67 8.90
N HIS A 524 18.58 28.97 9.06
CA HIS A 524 19.88 29.60 8.88
C HIS A 524 20.14 30.63 10.00
N ARG A 525 21.34 30.61 10.59
CA ARG A 525 21.73 31.55 11.68
C ARG A 525 22.01 32.97 11.18
N GLN A 526 22.46 33.09 9.93
CA GLN A 526 22.85 34.36 9.31
C GLN A 526 22.16 34.48 7.97
N GLY A 527 21.86 35.72 7.59
CA GLY A 527 21.33 36.02 6.27
C GLY A 527 22.36 35.77 5.17
N PHE A 528 21.87 35.45 3.97
CA PHE A 528 22.70 35.13 2.80
C PHE A 528 22.02 35.59 1.50
N ASP A 529 22.82 35.71 0.45
CA ASP A 529 22.33 36.08 -0.88
C ASP A 529 22.01 34.81 -1.67
N LEU A 530 20.71 34.54 -1.84
CA LEU A 530 20.21 33.39 -2.57
C LEU A 530 20.38 33.61 -4.07
N VAL A 531 21.32 32.87 -4.64
CA VAL A 531 21.47 32.74 -6.10
C VAL A 531 20.59 31.63 -6.64
N ILE A 532 19.81 31.92 -7.69
CA ILE A 532 19.08 30.94 -8.50
C ILE A 532 19.83 30.72 -9.81
N ARG A 533 20.01 29.47 -10.26
CA ARG A 533 20.58 29.18 -11.57
C ARG A 533 19.76 28.15 -12.33
N ALA A 534 19.65 28.35 -13.65
CA ALA A 534 19.09 27.39 -14.59
C ALA A 534 20.20 26.63 -15.33
N ARG A 535 20.11 25.31 -15.39
CA ARG A 535 21.02 24.44 -16.16
C ARG A 535 20.21 23.45 -17.00
N THR A 536 20.71 23.09 -18.17
CA THR A 536 20.16 21.98 -18.97
C THR A 536 20.68 20.64 -18.42
N GLU A 537 19.89 19.57 -18.49
CA GLU A 537 20.17 18.25 -17.90
C GLU A 537 21.43 17.52 -18.39
N ASP A 538 22.17 18.09 -19.34
CA ASP A 538 23.35 17.44 -19.92
C ASP A 538 24.59 18.35 -19.88
N ALA A 539 25.48 18.07 -18.92
CA ALA A 539 26.78 18.73 -18.78
C ALA A 539 27.81 18.24 -19.81
N ALA A 540 27.59 17.08 -20.44
CA ALA A 540 28.45 16.54 -21.50
C ALA A 540 28.09 17.14 -22.87
N ALA A 541 26.81 17.36 -23.16
CA ALA A 541 26.35 18.06 -24.36
C ALA A 541 26.58 19.58 -24.33
N SER A 542 26.65 20.20 -23.14
CA SER A 542 26.87 21.65 -22.98
C SER A 542 28.24 22.14 -23.48
N ARG A 543 29.21 21.23 -23.70
CA ARG A 543 30.49 21.58 -24.35
C ARG A 543 30.44 21.56 -25.88
N ARG A 544 29.34 21.13 -26.51
CA ARG A 544 29.31 20.84 -27.97
C ARG A 544 28.13 21.42 -28.78
N ALA A 545 27.18 22.15 -28.20
CA ALA A 545 26.10 22.76 -28.99
C ALA A 545 25.93 24.26 -28.68
N ALA A 546 26.26 25.11 -29.66
CA ALA A 546 26.14 26.56 -29.63
C ALA A 546 24.79 27.09 -30.15
N ALA A 547 23.78 26.22 -30.32
CA ALA A 547 22.59 26.54 -31.12
C ALA A 547 21.39 27.13 -30.33
N ASP A 548 21.28 26.94 -29.02
CA ASP A 548 20.19 27.50 -28.20
C ASP A 548 20.75 28.37 -27.06
N ASN A 549 21.47 29.42 -27.45
CA ASN A 549 22.00 30.42 -26.53
C ASN A 549 20.94 31.48 -26.19
N GLN A 550 19.64 31.15 -26.26
CA GLN A 550 18.58 32.08 -25.91
C GLN A 550 18.72 32.48 -24.44
N PRO A 551 18.74 33.79 -24.15
CA PRO A 551 18.81 34.28 -22.78
C PRO A 551 17.55 33.84 -22.03
N VAL A 552 17.76 33.18 -20.89
CA VAL A 552 16.67 32.80 -20.00
C VAL A 552 16.47 33.91 -18.98
N THR A 553 15.21 34.25 -18.77
CA THR A 553 14.80 35.10 -17.65
C THR A 553 14.19 34.21 -16.58
N ILE A 554 14.74 34.23 -15.37
CA ILE A 554 14.14 33.52 -14.24
C ILE A 554 13.13 34.44 -13.59
N TYR A 555 11.95 33.92 -13.30
CA TYR A 555 10.92 34.61 -12.53
C TYR A 555 10.69 33.89 -11.21
N TYR A 556 10.40 34.66 -10.18
CA TYR A 556 10.16 34.12 -8.85
C TYR A 556 9.08 34.88 -8.10
N THR A 557 8.48 34.22 -7.12
CA THR A 557 7.49 34.79 -6.21
C THR A 557 7.95 34.59 -4.78
N LEU A 558 7.44 35.45 -3.89
CA LEU A 558 7.77 35.42 -2.46
C LEU A 558 6.54 35.14 -1.56
N ASP A 559 5.36 34.98 -2.16
CA ASP A 559 4.06 34.91 -1.48
C ASP A 559 3.36 33.55 -1.61
N GLY A 560 4.05 32.56 -2.18
CA GLY A 560 3.56 31.19 -2.42
C GLY A 560 2.81 30.98 -3.74
N SER A 561 2.50 32.06 -4.48
CA SER A 561 1.92 31.99 -5.84
C SER A 561 2.90 31.38 -6.84
N LEU A 562 2.40 30.82 -7.95
CA LEU A 562 3.29 30.35 -9.01
C LEU A 562 3.89 31.57 -9.74
N PRO A 563 5.19 31.55 -10.12
CA PRO A 563 5.74 32.59 -10.97
C PRO A 563 4.96 32.71 -12.28
N ASP A 564 4.53 33.93 -12.60
CA ASP A 564 3.86 34.26 -13.86
C ASP A 564 4.51 35.50 -14.48
N PRO A 565 5.21 35.37 -15.62
CA PRO A 565 5.87 36.48 -16.28
C PRO A 565 4.91 37.60 -16.72
N ALA A 566 3.65 37.28 -17.02
CA ALA A 566 2.66 38.28 -17.39
C ALA A 566 2.30 39.20 -16.21
N ALA A 567 2.60 38.75 -14.98
CA ALA A 567 2.41 39.50 -13.75
C ALA A 567 3.69 40.22 -13.27
N THR A 568 4.64 40.48 -14.19
CA THR A 568 5.84 41.28 -13.93
C THR A 568 5.46 42.76 -14.06
N ASP A 569 5.66 43.55 -13.01
CA ASP A 569 5.26 44.96 -12.93
C ASP A 569 3.73 45.23 -12.97
N ASP A 570 2.89 44.23 -13.28
CA ASP A 570 1.42 44.26 -13.15
C ASP A 570 0.93 43.18 -12.16
N PRO A 571 0.70 43.53 -10.89
CA PRO A 571 0.31 42.55 -9.89
C PRO A 571 -1.07 41.94 -10.16
N VAL A 572 -1.19 40.61 -10.09
CA VAL A 572 -2.49 39.93 -10.21
C VAL A 572 -3.30 40.12 -8.94
N ALA A 573 -4.47 40.73 -9.09
CA ALA A 573 -5.41 40.98 -8.00
C ALA A 573 -6.34 39.78 -7.77
N TYR A 574 -6.47 39.34 -6.52
CA TYR A 574 -7.51 38.38 -6.08
C TYR A 574 -8.26 38.96 -4.88
N ARG A 575 -9.46 38.43 -4.63
CA ARG A 575 -10.35 38.97 -3.60
C ARG A 575 -10.35 38.05 -2.39
N VAL A 576 -10.20 38.61 -1.20
CA VAL A 576 -10.30 37.88 0.06
C VAL A 576 -11.51 38.35 0.84
N GLY A 577 -12.28 37.39 1.35
CA GLY A 577 -13.38 37.68 2.27
C GLY A 577 -12.84 38.03 3.65
N ASN A 578 -13.06 39.28 4.09
CA ASN A 578 -12.76 39.72 5.46
C ASN A 578 -14.05 40.04 6.22
N HIS A 579 -14.46 39.14 7.11
CA HIS A 579 -15.68 39.33 7.90
C HIS A 579 -15.52 40.33 9.05
N ALA A 580 -14.29 40.67 9.45
CA ALA A 580 -14.07 41.69 10.45
C ALA A 580 -14.44 43.10 9.95
N THR A 581 -14.30 43.34 8.64
CA THR A 581 -14.61 44.62 7.99
C THR A 581 -15.94 44.60 7.26
N GLY A 582 -16.42 43.41 6.84
CA GLY A 582 -17.65 43.27 6.07
C GLY A 582 -17.52 43.68 4.59
N GLU A 583 -16.30 43.97 4.12
CA GLU A 583 -15.99 44.33 2.74
C GLU A 583 -15.00 43.32 2.13
N LEU A 584 -15.12 43.10 0.82
CA LEU A 584 -14.19 42.26 0.07
C LEU A 584 -12.89 43.02 -0.20
N GLU A 585 -11.79 42.57 0.39
CA GLU A 585 -10.47 43.16 0.20
C GLU A 585 -9.82 42.63 -1.07
N THR A 586 -9.07 43.50 -1.78
CA THR A 586 -8.28 43.11 -2.95
C THR A 586 -6.81 43.02 -2.59
N TRP A 587 -6.22 41.87 -2.91
CA TRP A 587 -4.87 41.50 -2.58
C TRP A 587 -4.08 41.20 -3.86
N TYR A 588 -2.78 41.48 -3.83
CA TYR A 588 -1.94 41.48 -5.01
C TYR A 588 -0.88 40.39 -4.92
N GLN A 589 -0.89 39.46 -5.87
CA GLN A 589 0.20 38.53 -6.11
C GLN A 589 1.24 39.22 -7.00
N ARG A 590 2.52 38.94 -6.77
CA ARG A 590 3.61 39.57 -7.52
C ARG A 590 4.63 38.55 -7.99
N THR A 591 4.93 38.62 -9.28
CA THR A 591 6.06 37.94 -9.88
C THR A 591 7.20 38.93 -10.05
N TYR A 592 8.39 38.53 -9.63
CA TYR A 592 9.62 39.29 -9.76
C TYR A 592 10.51 38.65 -10.81
N ARG A 593 11.10 39.49 -11.65
CA ARG A 593 12.22 39.10 -12.50
C ARG A 593 13.49 38.94 -11.67
N TYR A 594 14.21 37.85 -11.86
CA TYR A 594 15.47 37.57 -11.17
C TYR A 594 16.64 38.19 -11.93
N ASP A 595 17.03 39.40 -11.51
CA ASP A 595 18.17 40.15 -12.10
C ASP A 595 19.41 40.17 -11.19
N GLY A 596 19.33 39.56 -10.01
CA GLY A 596 20.42 39.48 -9.04
C GLY A 596 20.06 38.60 -7.84
N PRO A 597 21.03 38.29 -6.96
CA PRO A 597 20.78 37.45 -5.79
C PRO A 597 19.65 38.01 -4.90
N ILE A 598 18.82 37.11 -4.36
CA ILE A 598 17.73 37.48 -3.45
C ILE A 598 18.29 37.54 -2.02
N ALA A 599 18.20 38.70 -1.37
CA ALA A 599 18.65 38.85 0.01
C ALA A 599 17.71 38.11 0.97
N ILE A 600 18.15 36.98 1.52
CA ILE A 600 17.46 36.24 2.58
C ILE A 600 18.02 36.71 3.93
N ARG A 601 17.19 37.31 4.80
CA ARG A 601 17.61 38.02 6.04
C ARG A 601 16.63 37.82 7.20
N ASP A 602 17.07 38.13 8.42
CA ASP A 602 16.17 38.24 9.59
C ASP A 602 15.28 39.48 9.42
N GLN A 603 14.00 39.35 9.78
CA GLN A 603 13.01 40.42 9.61
C GLN A 603 13.21 41.64 10.51
N ARG A 604 14.12 41.56 11.49
CA ARG A 604 14.42 42.62 12.46
C ARG A 604 15.58 43.53 12.03
N GLU A 605 16.31 43.19 10.96
CA GLU A 605 17.42 44.02 10.47
C GLU A 605 16.91 45.31 9.81
N GLU A 606 17.39 46.47 10.27
CA GLU A 606 16.89 47.83 9.89
C GLU A 606 16.99 48.18 8.38
N GLY A 607 17.76 47.41 7.59
CA GLY A 607 18.00 47.68 6.17
C GLY A 607 17.14 46.86 5.18
N TYR A 608 16.67 45.67 5.57
CA TYR A 608 15.92 44.75 4.72
C TYR A 608 14.98 43.90 5.56
N THR A 609 13.75 44.37 5.76
CA THR A 609 12.72 43.54 6.38
C THR A 609 12.02 42.72 5.29
N VAL A 610 11.68 41.46 5.58
CA VAL A 610 10.75 40.67 4.72
C VAL A 610 9.45 41.45 4.47
N ALA A 611 9.04 42.30 5.41
CA ALA A 611 7.92 43.22 5.25
C ALA A 611 8.11 44.26 4.13
N ALA A 612 9.34 44.68 3.83
CA ALA A 612 9.65 45.54 2.69
C ALA A 612 9.56 44.77 1.35
N ALA A 613 10.06 43.53 1.31
CA ALA A 613 9.98 42.65 0.13
C ALA A 613 8.54 42.14 -0.15
N LEU A 614 7.73 41.99 0.90
CA LEU A 614 6.32 41.61 0.84
C LEU A 614 5.37 42.83 0.90
N ARG A 615 5.87 44.06 0.65
CA ARG A 615 5.05 45.27 0.75
C ARG A 615 3.90 45.24 -0.27
N GLY A 616 2.66 45.19 0.21
CA GLY A 616 1.45 45.05 -0.63
C GLY A 616 0.99 43.60 -0.81
N VAL A 617 1.81 42.62 -0.38
CA VAL A 617 1.35 41.27 -0.12
C VAL A 617 0.70 41.28 1.27
N PRO A 618 -0.53 40.81 1.37
CA PRO A 618 -1.27 40.79 2.61
C PRO A 618 -0.73 39.75 3.59
N ARG A 619 -0.85 40.02 4.89
CA ARG A 619 -0.43 39.06 5.90
C ARG A 619 -1.52 38.01 6.03
N ILE A 620 -1.24 36.77 5.67
CA ILE A 620 -2.25 35.69 5.72
C ILE A 620 -2.76 35.45 7.14
N VAL A 621 -1.95 35.83 8.14
CA VAL A 621 -2.32 35.76 9.54
C VAL A 621 -3.39 36.78 9.97
N HIS A 622 -3.68 37.80 9.14
CA HIS A 622 -4.73 38.81 9.38
C HIS A 622 -6.07 38.46 8.73
N ILE A 623 -6.18 37.31 8.07
CA ILE A 623 -7.43 36.86 7.43
C ILE A 623 -8.30 36.16 8.46
N ASP A 624 -9.54 36.63 8.59
CA ASP A 624 -10.56 35.90 9.32
C ASP A 624 -10.96 34.64 8.54
N THR A 625 -10.77 33.50 9.18
CA THR A 625 -11.06 32.18 8.60
C THR A 625 -12.30 31.55 9.22
N THR A 626 -13.00 32.26 10.11
CA THR A 626 -14.19 31.79 10.82
C THR A 626 -15.46 32.35 10.21
N SER A 627 -16.58 31.66 10.42
CA SER A 627 -17.89 32.17 10.00
C SER A 627 -18.33 33.35 10.90
N PRO A 628 -18.99 34.39 10.34
CA PRO A 628 -19.58 35.49 11.10
C PRO A 628 -20.52 35.06 12.24
N ASN A 629 -21.19 33.92 12.08
CA ASN A 629 -22.14 33.40 13.06
C ASN A 629 -21.53 32.36 14.01
N ALA A 630 -20.20 32.19 13.98
CA ALA A 630 -19.52 31.25 14.86
C ALA A 630 -19.66 31.68 16.34
N ARG A 631 -20.35 30.84 17.12
CA ARG A 631 -20.57 31.07 18.57
C ARG A 631 -19.34 30.78 19.43
N PHE A 632 -18.38 30.00 18.95
CA PHE A 632 -17.22 29.54 19.72
C PHE A 632 -15.93 29.62 18.90
N TRP A 633 -14.84 30.02 19.58
CA TRP A 633 -13.48 30.12 19.05
C TRP A 633 -13.38 30.94 17.77
N GLN A 634 -13.78 32.21 17.86
CA GLN A 634 -13.61 33.16 16.76
C GLN A 634 -12.14 33.38 16.46
N TRP A 635 -11.82 33.65 15.20
CA TRP A 635 -10.49 34.09 14.82
C TRP A 635 -10.08 35.33 15.64
N GLN A 636 -8.80 35.41 15.99
CA GLN A 636 -8.23 36.52 16.73
C GLN A 636 -7.06 37.10 15.91
N PRO A 637 -6.90 38.44 15.87
CA PRO A 637 -5.70 39.03 15.30
C PRO A 637 -4.47 38.59 16.12
N PRO A 638 -3.31 38.36 15.47
CA PRO A 638 -2.07 38.04 16.18
C PRO A 638 -1.73 39.10 17.24
N ARG A 639 -1.39 38.68 18.46
CA ARG A 639 -1.01 39.57 19.57
C ARG A 639 0.37 40.19 19.36
N SER A 640 1.23 39.51 18.60
CA SER A 640 2.55 39.96 18.18
C SER A 640 2.83 39.58 16.73
N GLY A 641 3.87 40.17 16.14
CA GLY A 641 4.29 39.84 14.78
C GLY A 641 4.84 38.41 14.72
N PRO A 642 4.24 37.50 13.92
CA PRO A 642 4.68 36.10 13.88
C PRO A 642 6.07 35.99 13.25
N LEU A 643 6.84 34.96 13.65
CA LEU A 643 8.02 34.55 12.90
C LEU A 643 7.64 34.30 11.45
N ARG A 644 8.50 34.73 10.51
CA ARG A 644 8.32 34.35 9.12
C ARG A 644 9.61 34.01 8.40
N GLY A 645 9.52 32.96 7.59
CA GLY A 645 10.50 32.61 6.58
C GLY A 645 10.24 33.35 5.27
N THR A 646 11.24 33.34 4.41
CA THR A 646 11.12 33.76 3.01
C THR A 646 10.82 32.52 2.19
N VAL A 647 9.65 32.49 1.57
CA VAL A 647 9.32 31.48 0.55
C VAL A 647 9.84 31.97 -0.78
N VAL A 648 10.44 31.08 -1.57
CA VAL A 648 10.85 31.37 -2.94
C VAL A 648 10.30 30.26 -3.81
N ARG A 649 9.42 30.61 -4.74
CA ARG A 649 9.06 29.74 -5.87
C ARG A 649 9.66 30.34 -7.12
N ALA A 650 10.34 29.55 -7.94
CA ALA A 650 11.02 30.05 -9.12
C ALA A 650 10.79 29.14 -10.32
N ALA A 651 10.68 29.75 -11.50
CA ALA A 651 10.61 29.08 -12.78
C ALA A 651 11.39 29.90 -13.83
N ALA A 652 12.00 29.20 -14.78
CA ALA A 652 12.75 29.78 -15.88
C ALA A 652 11.82 30.02 -17.06
N TYR A 653 12.01 31.15 -17.76
CA TYR A 653 11.24 31.52 -18.93
C TYR A 653 12.15 32.03 -20.06
N ILE A 654 11.65 31.95 -21.28
CA ILE A 654 12.25 32.59 -22.46
C ILE A 654 11.21 33.48 -23.15
N ASP A 655 11.69 34.44 -23.94
CA ASP A 655 10.82 35.29 -24.76
C ASP A 655 10.38 34.53 -26.02
N SER A 656 9.08 34.47 -26.28
CA SER A 656 8.54 33.85 -27.50
C SER A 656 8.75 34.78 -28.71
N PRO A 657 9.17 34.26 -29.88
CA PRO A 657 9.16 35.00 -31.14
C PRO A 657 7.77 35.56 -31.46
N ALA A 658 7.72 36.83 -31.89
CA ALA A 658 6.46 37.53 -32.15
C ALA A 658 5.86 37.15 -33.52
N ASP A 659 5.01 36.12 -33.54
CA ASP A 659 4.26 35.69 -34.74
C ASP A 659 2.78 36.14 -34.64
N GLY A 660 2.52 37.44 -34.76
CA GLY A 660 1.18 37.99 -35.01
C GLY A 660 0.16 37.99 -33.86
N GLN A 661 0.48 37.41 -32.71
CA GLN A 661 -0.17 37.62 -31.41
C GLN A 661 0.89 38.17 -30.44
N GLN A 662 0.49 38.98 -29.46
CA GLN A 662 1.41 39.70 -28.57
C GLN A 662 2.49 38.76 -28.00
N GLY A 663 3.77 39.12 -28.20
CA GLY A 663 4.91 38.33 -27.71
C GLY A 663 4.80 38.09 -26.21
N GLY A 664 4.74 36.82 -25.81
CA GLY A 664 4.62 36.37 -24.42
C GLY A 664 5.84 35.58 -23.96
N GLN A 665 5.95 35.34 -22.66
CA GLN A 665 7.02 34.53 -22.08
C GLN A 665 6.56 33.10 -21.80
N VAL A 666 7.47 32.17 -22.03
CA VAL A 666 7.21 30.73 -22.08
C VAL A 666 8.03 30.03 -20.99
N GLN A 667 7.38 29.22 -20.14
CA GLN A 667 8.07 28.52 -19.04
C GLN A 667 8.89 27.33 -19.57
N VAL A 668 10.15 27.24 -19.16
CA VAL A 668 11.14 26.26 -19.63
C VAL A 668 11.75 25.41 -18.51
N SER A 669 11.16 25.40 -17.31
CA SER A 669 11.56 24.57 -16.16
C SER A 669 10.37 24.14 -15.32
N ASP A 670 10.56 23.18 -14.40
CA ASP A 670 9.68 23.00 -13.25
C ASP A 670 9.68 24.25 -12.35
N VAL A 671 8.63 24.36 -11.52
CA VAL A 671 8.60 25.32 -10.42
C VAL A 671 9.33 24.70 -9.24
N VAL A 672 10.51 25.23 -8.92
CA VAL A 672 11.22 24.86 -7.69
C VAL A 672 10.73 25.73 -6.54
N SER A 673 10.47 25.13 -5.39
CA SER A 673 9.95 25.81 -4.20
C SER A 673 10.85 25.55 -3.01
N ALA A 674 11.11 26.57 -2.19
CA ALA A 674 11.91 26.48 -0.99
C ALA A 674 11.49 27.51 0.05
N THR A 675 11.52 27.10 1.33
CA THR A 675 11.30 27.99 2.47
C THR A 675 12.60 28.21 3.24
N PHE A 676 12.97 29.47 3.49
CA PHE A 676 14.19 29.84 4.21
C PHE A 676 13.86 30.63 5.49
N PHE A 677 14.28 30.15 6.64
CA PHE A 677 14.10 30.82 7.93
C PHE A 677 15.45 31.38 8.40
N VAL A 678 15.55 32.70 8.57
CA VAL A 678 16.75 33.34 9.16
C VAL A 678 16.42 33.81 10.56
N VAL A 679 17.02 33.15 11.54
CA VAL A 679 16.79 33.37 12.96
C VAL A 679 18.10 33.16 13.71
N ALA A 680 18.33 33.91 14.79
CA ALA A 680 19.60 33.86 15.54
C ALA A 680 20.00 32.43 15.96
N ASP A 681 19.02 31.61 16.31
CA ASP A 681 19.22 30.23 16.78
C ASP A 681 19.36 29.21 15.63
N GLY A 682 19.12 29.63 14.38
CA GLY A 682 19.14 28.77 13.20
C GLY A 682 18.29 27.52 13.36
N GLU A 683 18.91 26.36 13.13
CA GLU A 683 18.32 25.01 13.24
C GLU A 683 17.77 24.71 14.63
N GLU A 684 18.32 25.32 15.68
CA GLU A 684 17.89 25.12 17.08
C GLU A 684 16.65 25.95 17.47
N ARG A 685 16.05 26.68 16.53
CA ARG A 685 14.94 27.60 16.81
C ARG A 685 13.69 26.92 17.38
N PHE A 686 13.41 25.69 16.97
CA PHE A 686 12.26 24.93 17.44
C PHE A 686 12.73 23.59 17.99
N THR A 687 12.17 23.21 19.13
CA THR A 687 12.38 21.86 19.70
C THR A 687 11.46 20.83 19.04
N LEU A 688 10.41 21.32 18.35
CA LEU A 688 9.49 20.53 17.56
C LEU A 688 9.91 20.50 16.07
N PRO A 689 9.66 19.39 15.35
CA PRO A 689 9.76 19.35 13.89
C PRO A 689 8.85 20.38 13.22
N VAL A 690 9.15 20.71 11.97
CA VAL A 690 8.48 21.79 11.23
C VAL A 690 7.87 21.28 9.93
N VAL A 691 6.58 21.59 9.72
CA VAL A 691 5.88 21.39 8.44
C VAL A 691 5.66 22.75 7.80
N ALA A 692 6.33 23.02 6.68
CA ALA A 692 6.12 24.21 5.88
C ALA A 692 5.29 23.88 4.63
N LEU A 693 4.15 24.55 4.48
CA LEU A 693 3.30 24.47 3.29
C LEU A 693 3.48 25.73 2.45
N THR A 694 3.78 25.56 1.18
CA THR A 694 3.86 26.63 0.20
C THR A 694 2.79 26.42 -0.87
N THR A 695 1.85 27.35 -0.99
CA THR A 695 0.69 27.24 -1.87
C THR A 695 0.23 28.63 -2.31
N PRO A 696 -0.37 28.80 -3.51
CA PRO A 696 -1.02 30.06 -3.84
C PRO A 696 -2.03 30.45 -2.76
N SER A 697 -1.90 31.67 -2.23
CA SER A 697 -2.77 32.17 -1.16
C SER A 697 -4.23 32.25 -1.59
N SER A 698 -4.52 32.48 -2.88
CA SER A 698 -5.86 32.42 -3.45
C SER A 698 -6.53 31.06 -3.21
N GLY A 699 -5.81 29.95 -3.40
CA GLY A 699 -6.35 28.61 -3.15
C GLY A 699 -6.82 28.39 -1.72
N LEU A 700 -6.28 29.13 -0.75
CA LEU A 700 -6.69 29.09 0.64
C LEU A 700 -7.73 30.16 0.98
N PHE A 701 -7.59 31.39 0.48
CA PHE A 701 -8.31 32.54 1.02
C PHE A 701 -9.15 33.33 0.02
N ASP A 702 -9.16 32.94 -1.25
CA ASP A 702 -10.02 33.57 -2.24
C ASP A 702 -11.49 33.49 -1.82
N PHE A 703 -12.23 34.57 -2.07
CA PHE A 703 -13.64 34.65 -1.71
C PHE A 703 -14.48 33.56 -2.40
N ASP A 704 -14.18 33.20 -3.64
CA ASP A 704 -15.02 32.30 -4.44
C ASP A 704 -14.75 30.84 -4.11
N ASP A 705 -13.47 30.47 -3.94
CA ASP A 705 -13.09 29.07 -3.77
C ASP A 705 -11.99 28.81 -2.73
N GLY A 706 -11.58 29.80 -1.95
CA GLY A 706 -10.56 29.65 -0.90
C GLY A 706 -10.98 28.67 0.19
N ILE A 707 -10.22 27.57 0.37
CA ILE A 707 -10.63 26.47 1.27
C ILE A 707 -10.56 26.82 2.78
N TYR A 708 -10.02 27.98 3.17
CA TYR A 708 -9.90 28.43 4.57
C TYR A 708 -10.98 29.43 4.99
N VAL A 709 -11.72 30.03 4.05
CA VAL A 709 -12.67 31.12 4.36
C VAL A 709 -14.13 30.65 4.28
N PRO A 710 -15.08 31.38 4.87
CA PRO A 710 -16.51 31.13 4.65
C PRO A 710 -16.89 31.32 3.18
N GLY A 711 -16.45 32.44 2.60
CA GLY A 711 -16.50 32.73 1.16
C GLY A 711 -17.90 32.78 0.54
N ARG A 712 -17.96 32.73 -0.78
CA ARG A 712 -19.16 32.85 -1.61
C ARG A 712 -20.26 31.88 -1.20
N ILE A 713 -19.91 30.61 -0.94
CA ILE A 713 -20.89 29.59 -0.56
C ILE A 713 -21.63 29.99 0.73
N TYR A 714 -20.91 30.57 1.69
CA TYR A 714 -21.54 31.05 2.91
C TYR A 714 -22.53 32.18 2.62
N GLU A 715 -22.15 33.19 1.83
CA GLU A 715 -23.02 34.32 1.48
C GLU A 715 -24.26 33.90 0.69
N GLU A 716 -24.12 32.97 -0.26
CA GLU A 716 -25.22 32.50 -1.11
C GLU A 716 -26.19 31.58 -0.36
N SER A 717 -25.73 30.87 0.67
CA SER A 717 -26.55 29.88 1.40
C SER A 717 -27.62 30.47 2.33
N GLN A 718 -27.65 31.80 2.50
CA GLN A 718 -28.47 32.56 3.47
C GLN A 718 -28.50 31.91 4.89
N PRO A 719 -27.63 32.31 5.81
CA PRO A 719 -27.54 31.65 7.10
C PRO A 719 -28.83 31.83 7.92
N TYR A 720 -29.29 30.75 8.56
CA TYR A 720 -30.19 30.86 9.71
C TYR A 720 -29.49 31.65 10.83
N ASP A 721 -30.26 32.45 11.56
CA ASP A 721 -29.80 33.12 12.78
C ASP A 721 -29.29 32.08 13.80
N GLY A 722 -27.99 32.12 14.09
CA GLY A 722 -27.35 31.44 15.22
C GLY A 722 -27.33 29.91 15.18
N ILE A 723 -26.48 29.31 14.34
CA ILE A 723 -26.31 27.85 14.26
C ILE A 723 -25.02 27.40 14.99
N TRP A 724 -25.12 26.32 15.77
CA TRP A 724 -24.01 25.63 16.46
C TRP A 724 -23.10 24.77 15.54
N MET A 725 -23.41 24.62 14.24
CA MET A 725 -22.91 23.51 13.40
C MET A 725 -22.18 23.95 12.11
N ALA A 726 -21.49 23.00 11.47
CA ALA A 726 -20.73 23.18 10.22
C ALA A 726 -21.60 23.78 9.12
N GLN A 727 -21.47 25.08 8.88
CA GLN A 727 -22.20 25.80 7.85
C GLN A 727 -21.68 25.45 6.47
N GLN A 728 -22.58 25.50 5.47
CA GLN A 728 -22.15 25.51 4.08
C GLN A 728 -21.28 26.75 3.85
N ALA A 729 -20.05 26.50 3.44
CA ALA A 729 -19.00 27.49 3.26
C ALA A 729 -17.96 26.92 2.28
N ASN A 730 -17.01 27.73 1.83
CA ASN A 730 -15.89 27.24 1.03
C ASN A 730 -15.09 26.19 1.81
N TYR A 731 -14.80 26.43 3.10
CA TYR A 731 -14.11 25.43 3.94
C TYR A 731 -14.89 24.13 4.18
N SER A 732 -16.20 24.09 3.92
CA SER A 732 -16.99 22.86 4.07
C SER A 732 -16.88 21.95 2.85
N GLN A 733 -16.32 22.45 1.76
CA GLN A 733 -16.25 21.72 0.50
C GLN A 733 -15.17 20.64 0.49
N SER A 734 -15.31 19.76 -0.49
CA SER A 734 -14.39 18.65 -0.70
C SER A 734 -13.18 19.02 -1.58
N TRP A 735 -12.80 20.29 -1.59
CA TRP A 735 -11.81 20.85 -2.49
C TRP A 735 -10.37 20.55 -2.05
N GLU A 736 -9.56 20.09 -2.99
CA GLU A 736 -8.12 19.86 -2.84
C GLU A 736 -7.37 21.02 -3.52
N ARG A 737 -6.26 21.46 -2.94
CA ARG A 737 -5.39 22.51 -3.50
C ARG A 737 -3.96 21.99 -3.65
N PRO A 738 -3.25 22.34 -4.74
CA PRO A 738 -1.83 22.03 -4.87
C PRO A 738 -1.03 22.78 -3.80
N ALA A 739 -0.09 22.09 -3.17
CA ALA A 739 0.88 22.70 -2.26
C ALA A 739 2.23 22.00 -2.39
N HIS A 740 3.30 22.75 -2.22
CA HIS A 740 4.61 22.22 -1.92
C HIS A 740 4.72 21.97 -0.41
N ILE A 741 5.13 20.78 -0.02
CA ILE A 741 5.19 20.32 1.38
C ILE A 741 6.64 20.02 1.73
N GLU A 742 7.18 20.76 2.70
CA GLU A 742 8.51 20.52 3.28
C GLU A 742 8.35 20.07 4.74
N PHE A 743 9.10 19.04 5.12
CA PHE A 743 9.21 18.56 6.49
C PHE A 743 10.66 18.66 6.97
N PHE A 744 10.84 19.34 8.10
CA PHE A 744 12.12 19.50 8.76
C PHE A 744 12.07 18.83 10.14
N GLU A 745 13.12 18.10 10.49
CA GLU A 745 13.31 17.56 11.81
C GLU A 745 13.62 18.64 12.85
N ALA A 746 13.55 18.28 14.13
CA ALA A 746 13.86 19.20 15.24
C ALA A 746 15.33 19.68 15.25
N ASP A 747 16.22 18.98 14.55
CA ASP A 747 17.60 19.40 14.30
C ASP A 747 17.74 20.31 13.07
N GLY A 748 16.63 20.71 12.45
CA GLY A 748 16.60 21.57 11.26
C GLY A 748 16.86 20.86 9.93
N SER A 749 17.20 19.56 9.93
CA SER A 749 17.44 18.80 8.71
C SER A 749 16.15 18.58 7.91
N ARG A 750 16.22 18.69 6.57
CA ARG A 750 15.05 18.48 5.69
C ARG A 750 14.90 17.01 5.31
N SER A 751 13.89 16.35 5.85
CA SER A 751 13.62 14.93 5.57
C SER A 751 13.01 14.68 4.19
N PHE A 752 12.01 15.48 3.81
CA PHE A 752 11.38 15.38 2.51
C PHE A 752 10.85 16.74 2.02
N ALA A 753 10.76 16.87 0.69
CA ALA A 753 10.14 17.98 0.00
C ALA A 753 9.44 17.43 -1.26
N LEU A 754 8.13 17.66 -1.39
CA LEU A 754 7.37 17.23 -2.56
C LEU A 754 6.17 18.13 -2.81
N ASP A 755 5.72 18.16 -4.06
CA ASP A 755 4.41 18.69 -4.39
C ASP A 755 3.33 17.63 -4.05
N GLY A 756 2.25 18.11 -3.44
CA GLY A 756 1.14 17.30 -2.96
C GLY A 756 -0.18 18.08 -2.94
N GLY A 757 -1.23 17.38 -2.53
CA GLY A 757 -2.55 17.96 -2.33
C GLY A 757 -2.78 18.30 -0.86
N ILE A 758 -3.45 19.41 -0.60
CA ILE A 758 -3.98 19.76 0.73
C ILE A 758 -5.48 19.97 0.67
N ARG A 759 -6.18 19.55 1.73
CA ARG A 759 -7.63 19.72 1.87
C ARG A 759 -8.02 19.83 3.32
N VAL A 760 -9.05 20.61 3.62
CA VAL A 760 -9.59 20.73 4.98
C VAL A 760 -10.12 19.37 5.50
N HIS A 761 -9.73 19.02 6.73
CA HIS A 761 -10.13 17.82 7.46
C HIS A 761 -11.18 18.15 8.54
N GLY A 762 -12.01 17.17 8.89
CA GLY A 762 -12.96 17.23 10.01
C GLY A 762 -14.40 17.39 9.52
N THR A 763 -15.30 17.75 10.43
CA THR A 763 -16.71 18.07 10.12
C THR A 763 -17.06 19.42 10.72
N TYR A 764 -17.31 19.49 12.03
CA TYR A 764 -17.59 20.75 12.74
C TYR A 764 -16.39 21.68 12.76
N SER A 765 -15.22 21.09 13.01
CA SER A 765 -14.01 21.86 13.21
C SER A 765 -13.40 22.48 11.95
N ARG A 766 -14.04 22.27 10.78
CA ARG A 766 -13.74 23.03 9.57
C ARG A 766 -14.05 24.51 9.74
N ALA A 767 -15.03 24.86 10.57
CA ALA A 767 -15.37 26.25 10.86
C ALA A 767 -14.42 26.93 11.86
N HIS A 768 -13.52 26.18 12.50
CA HIS A 768 -12.57 26.73 13.46
C HIS A 768 -11.48 27.56 12.75
N PRO A 769 -10.87 28.54 13.45
CA PRO A 769 -9.85 29.41 12.87
C PRO A 769 -8.60 28.62 12.49
N LEU A 770 -8.13 27.75 13.38
CA LEU A 770 -7.03 26.83 13.10
C LEU A 770 -7.58 25.53 12.47
N LYS A 771 -7.69 25.50 11.14
CA LYS A 771 -8.23 24.36 10.37
C LYS A 771 -7.28 23.18 10.30
N SER A 772 -7.80 21.97 10.45
CA SER A 772 -7.04 20.74 10.22
C SER A 772 -6.89 20.47 8.72
N LEU A 773 -5.75 19.96 8.27
CA LEU A 773 -5.51 19.62 6.86
C LEU A 773 -5.21 18.13 6.67
N ARG A 774 -5.72 17.55 5.59
CA ARG A 774 -5.23 16.29 5.02
C ARG A 774 -4.12 16.62 4.04
N LEU A 775 -3.02 15.88 4.12
CA LEU A 775 -1.91 15.93 3.19
C LEU A 775 -1.97 14.71 2.28
N TYR A 776 -1.88 14.92 0.97
CA TYR A 776 -1.98 13.88 -0.05
C TYR A 776 -0.71 13.82 -0.89
N ALA A 777 -0.08 12.64 -0.91
CA ALA A 777 0.89 12.32 -1.94
C ALA A 777 0.18 11.58 -3.08
N ARG A 778 0.24 12.12 -4.31
CA ARG A 778 -0.39 11.53 -5.50
C ARG A 778 0.51 11.73 -6.72
N LYS A 779 0.40 10.82 -7.68
CA LYS A 779 1.11 10.90 -8.97
C LYS A 779 0.80 12.16 -9.78
N SER A 780 -0.36 12.79 -9.55
CA SER A 780 -0.73 14.07 -10.16
C SER A 780 0.07 15.27 -9.63
N TYR A 781 0.80 15.12 -8.54
CA TYR A 781 1.62 16.16 -7.92
C TYR A 781 3.10 15.78 -7.84
N SER A 782 3.42 14.52 -7.54
CA SER A 782 4.80 14.05 -7.39
C SER A 782 5.01 12.65 -7.94
N ALA A 783 6.23 12.35 -8.40
CA ALA A 783 6.55 11.10 -9.09
C ALA A 783 6.29 9.83 -8.25
N THR A 784 6.58 9.85 -6.94
CA THR A 784 6.42 8.70 -6.04
C THR A 784 4.97 8.45 -5.66
N GLY A 785 4.18 9.53 -5.49
CA GLY A 785 2.85 9.45 -4.92
C GLY A 785 2.82 8.88 -3.49
N SER A 786 3.91 9.03 -2.71
CA SER A 786 4.01 8.71 -1.27
C SER A 786 4.96 9.69 -0.56
N PHE A 787 4.77 9.84 0.75
CA PHE A 787 5.74 10.39 1.69
C PHE A 787 6.71 9.26 2.09
N GLU A 788 7.84 9.13 1.41
CA GLU A 788 8.87 8.10 1.68
C GLU A 788 9.75 8.53 2.87
N TYR A 789 9.19 8.52 4.07
CA TYR A 789 9.90 8.88 5.31
C TYR A 789 9.20 8.31 6.57
N PRO A 790 9.94 7.80 7.57
CA PRO A 790 9.39 7.37 8.87
C PRO A 790 8.97 8.57 9.73
N VAL A 791 7.85 9.20 9.37
CA VAL A 791 7.31 10.39 10.04
C VAL A 791 7.11 10.21 11.55
N PHE A 792 6.76 8.99 11.98
CA PHE A 792 6.63 8.59 13.38
C PHE A 792 7.81 7.65 13.72
N PRO A 793 8.86 8.15 14.39
CA PRO A 793 10.00 7.32 14.79
C PRO A 793 9.55 6.10 15.59
N ASP A 794 10.25 4.98 15.39
CA ASP A 794 9.98 3.69 16.04
C ASP A 794 8.59 3.08 15.77
N ALA A 795 7.81 3.66 14.85
CA ALA A 795 6.52 3.10 14.48
C ALA A 795 6.71 1.74 13.81
N VAL A 796 6.16 0.70 14.43
CA VAL A 796 6.12 -0.66 13.90
C VAL A 796 4.70 -1.07 13.52
N GLY A 797 4.57 -2.02 12.60
CA GLY A 797 3.28 -2.58 12.24
C GLY A 797 2.55 -3.20 13.44
N ARG A 798 1.28 -2.86 13.66
CA ARG A 798 0.40 -3.52 14.64
C ARG A 798 0.16 -5.00 14.34
N GLY A 799 0.08 -5.36 13.05
CA GLY A 799 0.00 -6.75 12.60
C GLY A 799 1.36 -7.42 12.42
N SER A 800 2.45 -6.67 12.53
CA SER A 800 3.83 -7.15 12.37
C SER A 800 4.79 -6.27 13.18
N PRO A 801 4.84 -6.45 14.52
CA PRO A 801 5.58 -5.56 15.44
C PRO A 801 7.10 -5.53 15.21
N GLN A 802 7.62 -6.31 14.26
CA GLN A 802 9.02 -6.37 13.88
C GLN A 802 9.36 -5.52 12.64
N SER A 803 8.35 -4.99 11.93
CA SER A 803 8.54 -4.20 10.71
C SER A 803 8.31 -2.72 10.96
N SER A 804 9.27 -1.86 10.60
CA SER A 804 9.13 -0.41 10.63
C SER A 804 8.12 0.09 9.59
N ILE A 805 7.49 1.23 9.89
CA ILE A 805 6.61 1.96 8.96
C ILE A 805 7.37 3.17 8.43
N ASP A 806 7.84 3.08 7.19
CA ASP A 806 8.76 4.07 6.60
C ASP A 806 8.14 4.88 5.45
N SER A 807 6.86 4.66 5.12
CA SER A 807 6.18 5.34 4.01
C SER A 807 4.70 5.55 4.28
N TYR A 808 4.16 6.69 3.82
CA TYR A 808 2.75 7.06 4.01
C TYR A 808 2.13 7.61 2.72
N LYS A 809 0.87 7.25 2.43
CA LYS A 809 0.10 7.88 1.33
C LYS A 809 -0.63 9.15 1.75
N ARG A 810 -1.02 9.22 3.02
CA ARG A 810 -1.82 10.31 3.58
C ARG A 810 -1.46 10.56 5.02
N LEU A 811 -1.40 11.84 5.38
CA LEU A 811 -1.19 12.31 6.75
C LEU A 811 -2.25 13.36 7.10
N ILE A 812 -2.45 13.60 8.40
CA ILE A 812 -3.32 14.68 8.88
C ILE A 812 -2.47 15.66 9.67
N LEU A 813 -2.53 16.93 9.31
CA LEU A 813 -2.07 18.04 10.11
C LEU A 813 -3.24 18.58 10.95
N ARG A 814 -3.53 17.91 12.07
CA ARG A 814 -4.68 18.19 12.93
C ARG A 814 -4.39 19.39 13.83
N SER A 815 -5.36 20.27 14.05
CA SER A 815 -5.16 21.46 14.91
C SER A 815 -5.05 21.19 16.41
N GLY A 816 -4.81 19.94 16.82
CA GLY A 816 -4.76 19.54 18.22
C GLY A 816 -6.06 19.86 18.95
N GLN A 817 -7.18 19.68 18.25
CA GLN A 817 -8.51 19.98 18.76
C GLN A 817 -8.66 19.27 20.10
N SER A 818 -8.91 20.09 21.11
CA SER A 818 -9.11 19.78 22.53
C SER A 818 -9.98 20.92 23.08
N LEU A 819 -10.84 21.44 22.20
CA LEU A 819 -11.58 22.69 22.32
C LEU A 819 -10.69 23.91 22.62
N PHE A 820 -9.51 23.99 22.01
CA PHE A 820 -8.51 25.06 22.22
C PHE A 820 -8.04 25.25 23.69
N ARG A 821 -8.02 24.15 24.46
CA ARG A 821 -7.62 24.13 25.87
C ARG A 821 -6.15 23.74 26.09
N SER A 822 -5.82 22.46 25.90
CA SER A 822 -4.45 21.96 26.21
C SER A 822 -3.69 21.43 25.00
N HIS A 823 -4.37 21.06 23.91
CA HIS A 823 -3.82 20.30 22.76
C HIS A 823 -3.39 18.85 23.08
N LEU A 824 -3.71 18.33 24.28
CA LEU A 824 -3.14 17.08 24.78
C LEU A 824 -4.09 15.89 24.82
N GLN A 825 -5.36 16.02 25.23
CA GLN A 825 -6.15 14.85 25.69
C GLN A 825 -6.24 13.75 24.65
N ASP A 826 -6.68 14.11 23.45
CA ASP A 826 -6.84 13.17 22.35
C ASP A 826 -5.49 12.66 21.84
N ALA A 827 -4.46 13.51 21.83
CA ALA A 827 -3.10 13.10 21.45
C ALA A 827 -2.52 12.08 22.46
N VAL A 828 -2.69 12.33 23.75
CA VAL A 828 -2.21 11.46 24.83
C VAL A 828 -2.91 10.11 24.78
N ILE A 829 -4.24 10.08 24.68
CA ILE A 829 -5.00 8.84 24.60
C ILE A 829 -4.63 8.04 23.36
N GLN A 830 -4.64 8.68 22.19
CA GLN A 830 -4.39 8.01 20.91
C GLN A 830 -2.97 7.41 20.84
N HIS A 831 -1.95 8.18 21.20
CA HIS A 831 -0.56 7.75 21.00
C HIS A 831 0.02 6.98 22.17
N TRP A 832 -0.23 7.36 23.43
CA TRP A 832 0.35 6.62 24.55
C TRP A 832 -0.30 5.27 24.78
N LEU A 833 -1.56 5.10 24.39
CA LEU A 833 -2.23 3.81 24.51
C LEU A 833 -2.06 2.94 23.25
N ALA A 834 -1.60 3.52 22.13
CA ALA A 834 -1.49 2.86 20.84
C ALA A 834 -0.91 1.45 20.94
N ASP A 835 0.23 1.28 21.61
CA ASP A 835 0.95 0.00 21.64
C ASP A 835 0.60 -0.86 22.87
N HIS A 836 -0.47 -0.53 23.59
CA HIS A 836 -0.87 -1.18 24.85
C HIS A 836 -2.30 -1.72 24.84
N VAL A 837 -3.08 -1.39 23.80
CA VAL A 837 -4.48 -1.80 23.64
C VAL A 837 -4.74 -2.45 22.28
N GLU A 838 -5.85 -3.17 22.20
CA GLU A 838 -6.25 -3.95 21.04
C GLU A 838 -7.17 -3.15 20.08
N VAL A 839 -7.65 -1.98 20.51
CA VAL A 839 -8.36 -1.01 19.67
C VAL A 839 -7.34 -0.20 18.86
N ASP A 840 -7.62 0.04 17.58
CA ASP A 840 -6.76 0.86 16.73
C ASP A 840 -6.82 2.33 17.14
N LEU A 841 -5.64 2.88 17.43
CA LEU A 841 -5.42 4.28 17.78
C LEU A 841 -4.30 4.88 16.92
N LEU A 842 -4.28 6.20 16.77
CA LEU A 842 -3.43 6.90 15.82
C LEU A 842 -2.17 7.44 16.49
N ARG A 843 -1.01 7.19 15.88
CA ARG A 843 0.23 7.86 16.28
C ARG A 843 0.14 9.36 15.95
N TYR A 844 0.79 10.17 16.78
CA TYR A 844 0.94 11.59 16.52
C TYR A 844 2.36 12.07 16.78
N ARG A 845 2.69 13.19 16.17
CA ARG A 845 3.89 13.97 16.43
C ARG A 845 3.51 15.45 16.45
N PRO A 846 3.80 16.20 17.51
CA PRO A 846 3.57 17.63 17.50
C PRO A 846 4.58 18.30 16.57
N VAL A 847 4.11 19.25 15.76
CA VAL A 847 4.93 19.97 14.78
C VAL A 847 4.58 21.46 14.83
N VAL A 848 5.57 22.30 14.54
CA VAL A 848 5.34 23.69 14.20
C VAL A 848 4.93 23.76 12.73
N HIS A 849 3.89 24.53 12.44
CA HIS A 849 3.36 24.65 11.10
C HIS A 849 3.55 26.06 10.54
N PHE A 850 4.00 26.15 9.28
CA PHE A 850 4.05 27.37 8.50
C PHE A 850 3.18 27.26 7.25
N ILE A 851 2.54 28.38 6.88
CA ILE A 851 1.89 28.54 5.57
C ILE A 851 2.52 29.74 4.90
N ASN A 852 3.05 29.57 3.69
CA ASN A 852 3.71 30.62 2.91
C ASN A 852 4.74 31.41 3.74
N GLY A 853 5.52 30.68 4.54
CA GLY A 853 6.55 31.24 5.41
C GLY A 853 6.03 31.90 6.69
N GLU A 854 4.72 32.12 6.88
CA GLU A 854 4.18 32.69 8.12
C GLU A 854 3.88 31.62 9.18
N TYR A 855 4.32 31.86 10.42
CA TYR A 855 4.04 30.96 11.54
C TYR A 855 2.53 30.79 11.76
N TRP A 856 2.10 29.54 11.73
CA TRP A 856 0.69 29.14 11.82
C TRP A 856 0.38 28.38 13.12
N GLY A 857 1.37 28.18 14.00
CA GLY A 857 1.18 27.54 15.29
C GLY A 857 1.45 26.03 15.31
N ILE A 858 1.35 25.47 16.51
CA ILE A 858 1.47 24.04 16.77
C ILE A 858 0.31 23.25 16.14
N LYS A 859 0.66 22.13 15.51
CA LYS A 859 -0.26 21.12 14.96
C LYS A 859 0.14 19.73 15.44
N ASN A 860 -0.81 18.80 15.43
CA ASN A 860 -0.55 17.38 15.61
C ASN A 860 -0.52 16.72 14.23
N LEU A 861 0.68 16.38 13.75
CA LEU A 861 0.84 15.51 12.59
C LEU A 861 0.43 14.09 12.99
N ARG A 862 -0.41 13.44 12.19
CA ARG A 862 -1.04 12.16 12.54
C ARG A 862 -1.16 11.22 11.37
N GLU A 863 -1.18 9.94 11.71
CA GLU A 863 -1.74 8.92 10.84
C GLU A 863 -3.20 9.26 10.50
N ARG A 864 -3.65 8.76 9.35
CA ARG A 864 -5.00 9.00 8.84
C ARG A 864 -5.73 7.66 8.72
N PHE A 865 -6.69 7.37 9.59
CA PHE A 865 -7.43 6.10 9.53
C PHE A 865 -8.25 5.95 8.24
N ASP A 866 -7.74 5.19 7.28
CA ASP A 866 -8.42 4.66 6.10
C ASP A 866 -7.75 3.34 5.71
N ARG A 867 -8.08 2.83 4.52
CA ARG A 867 -7.41 1.66 3.94
C ARG A 867 -5.87 1.76 3.91
N PHE A 868 -5.28 2.95 3.79
CA PHE A 868 -3.82 3.11 3.80
C PHE A 868 -3.23 3.08 5.22
N TYR A 869 -3.99 3.42 6.26
CA TYR A 869 -3.58 3.16 7.64
C TYR A 869 -3.48 1.66 7.91
N VAL A 870 -4.48 0.89 7.46
CA VAL A 870 -4.50 -0.57 7.65
C VAL A 870 -3.38 -1.23 6.84
N GLU A 871 -3.10 -0.72 5.64
CA GLU A 871 -1.93 -1.13 4.85
C GLU A 871 -0.62 -0.91 5.60
N ALA A 872 -0.37 0.29 6.09
CA ALA A 872 0.84 0.61 6.83
C ALA A 872 0.97 -0.18 8.14
N ASN A 873 -0.12 -0.33 8.90
CA ASN A 873 -0.08 -0.94 10.24
C ASN A 873 -0.22 -2.46 10.25
N TYR A 874 -0.86 -3.08 9.26
CA TYR A 874 -1.11 -4.52 9.25
C TYR A 874 -0.53 -5.23 8.03
N GLY A 875 0.04 -4.51 7.06
CA GLY A 875 0.55 -5.09 5.82
C GLY A 875 -0.56 -5.66 4.94
N ILE A 876 -1.78 -5.13 5.07
CA ILE A 876 -2.96 -5.55 4.29
C ILE A 876 -3.12 -4.58 3.11
N ALA A 877 -3.08 -5.06 1.88
CA ALA A 877 -3.24 -4.20 0.70
C ALA A 877 -4.48 -3.31 0.82
N ALA A 878 -4.39 -2.03 0.45
CA ALA A 878 -5.47 -1.07 0.63
C ALA A 878 -6.83 -1.54 0.04
N ASP A 879 -6.81 -2.28 -1.07
CA ASP A 879 -8.02 -2.79 -1.72
C ASP A 879 -8.60 -4.07 -1.06
N ASP A 880 -7.92 -4.63 -0.05
CA ASP A 880 -8.35 -5.76 0.78
C ASP A 880 -9.03 -5.33 2.11
N VAL A 881 -9.16 -4.03 2.34
CA VAL A 881 -9.67 -3.46 3.58
C VAL A 881 -11.13 -3.04 3.42
N ILE A 882 -11.98 -3.51 4.32
CA ILE A 882 -13.35 -3.00 4.48
C ILE A 882 -13.36 -2.11 5.71
N VAL A 883 -13.88 -0.89 5.58
CA VAL A 883 -14.12 0.03 6.69
C VAL A 883 -15.57 0.48 6.70
N VAL A 884 -16.22 0.29 7.83
CA VAL A 884 -17.57 0.78 8.10
C VAL A 884 -17.46 1.87 9.17
N GLU A 885 -18.03 3.04 8.90
CA GLU A 885 -17.97 4.22 9.76
C GLU A 885 -19.38 4.64 10.17
N GLY A 886 -19.57 4.98 11.45
CA GLY A 886 -20.85 5.49 11.97
C GLY A 886 -21.43 4.66 13.12
N PRO A 887 -22.55 5.13 13.71
CA PRO A 887 -23.14 4.53 14.90
C PRO A 887 -23.57 3.07 14.69
N PHE A 888 -23.55 2.27 15.77
CA PHE A 888 -24.03 0.88 15.77
C PHE A 888 -25.50 0.82 15.32
N GLY A 889 -25.81 0.09 14.24
CA GLY A 889 -27.16 -0.04 13.68
C GLY A 889 -27.29 0.43 12.22
N TYR A 890 -28.52 0.68 11.75
CA TYR A 890 -28.86 0.91 10.34
C TYR A 890 -28.22 2.14 9.65
N ASP A 891 -27.53 3.01 10.40
CA ASP A 891 -26.94 4.26 9.92
C ASP A 891 -25.43 4.18 9.63
N SER A 892 -24.79 3.02 9.84
CA SER A 892 -23.36 2.87 9.54
C SER A 892 -23.09 2.85 8.02
N GLN A 893 -22.16 3.68 7.58
CA GLN A 893 -21.84 3.88 6.18
C GLN A 893 -20.60 3.09 5.79
N LEU A 894 -20.67 2.41 4.65
CA LEU A 894 -19.49 1.82 4.05
C LEU A 894 -18.55 2.95 3.61
N ARG A 895 -17.42 3.06 4.29
CA ARG A 895 -16.42 4.11 4.05
C ARG A 895 -15.36 3.66 3.04
N GLU A 896 -14.92 2.41 3.16
CA GLU A 896 -13.99 1.73 2.27
C GLU A 896 -14.53 0.30 2.03
N GLY A 897 -14.51 -0.18 0.79
CA GLY A 897 -15.10 -1.47 0.40
C GLY A 897 -16.14 -1.35 -0.72
N ARG A 898 -16.65 -2.49 -1.19
CA ARG A 898 -17.70 -2.55 -2.22
C ARG A 898 -19.09 -2.38 -1.65
N PRO A 899 -20.02 -1.82 -2.44
CA PRO A 899 -21.43 -1.81 -2.09
C PRO A 899 -21.91 -3.17 -1.54
N GLY A 900 -22.42 -3.17 -0.31
CA GLY A 900 -22.95 -4.35 0.38
C GLY A 900 -21.98 -5.07 1.34
N GLU A 901 -20.69 -4.73 1.36
CA GLU A 901 -19.70 -5.38 2.24
C GLU A 901 -19.78 -4.96 3.71
N ASN A 902 -20.60 -3.95 4.03
CA ASN A 902 -20.98 -3.63 5.41
C ASN A 902 -22.04 -4.58 6.00
N ARG A 903 -22.70 -5.40 5.17
CA ARG A 903 -23.78 -6.30 5.61
C ARG A 903 -23.38 -7.31 6.70
N PRO A 904 -22.22 -7.98 6.65
CA PRO A 904 -21.82 -8.92 7.70
C PRO A 904 -21.70 -8.25 9.08
N PHE A 905 -21.31 -6.97 9.14
CA PHE A 905 -21.29 -6.24 10.41
C PHE A 905 -22.70 -6.02 10.98
N PHE A 906 -23.67 -5.66 10.12
CA PHE A 906 -25.07 -5.54 10.54
C PHE A 906 -25.65 -6.87 11.04
N GLU A 907 -25.32 -7.97 10.37
CA GLU A 907 -25.77 -9.30 10.77
C GLU A 907 -25.18 -9.72 12.11
N LEU A 908 -23.92 -9.41 12.38
CA LEU A 908 -23.29 -9.59 13.69
C LEU A 908 -23.96 -8.76 14.78
N HIS A 909 -24.12 -7.45 14.55
CA HIS A 909 -24.80 -6.57 15.51
C HIS A 909 -26.20 -7.10 15.85
N ARG A 910 -27.01 -7.39 14.82
CA ARG A 910 -28.36 -7.93 14.99
C ARG A 910 -28.35 -9.27 15.73
N PHE A 911 -27.43 -10.18 15.39
CA PHE A 911 -27.30 -11.47 16.05
C PHE A 911 -27.04 -11.33 17.56
N ILE A 912 -26.12 -10.44 17.97
CA ILE A 912 -25.81 -10.20 19.38
C ILE A 912 -27.01 -9.65 20.15
N VAL A 913 -27.81 -8.79 19.51
CA VAL A 913 -28.98 -8.14 20.14
C VAL A 913 -30.19 -9.08 20.21
N GLU A 914 -30.41 -9.93 19.19
CA GLU A 914 -31.60 -10.78 19.10
C GLU A 914 -31.44 -12.15 19.75
N GLN A 915 -30.21 -12.65 19.93
CA GLN A 915 -29.95 -13.99 20.46
C GLN A 915 -29.48 -13.95 21.93
N ASP A 916 -29.72 -15.04 22.65
CA ASP A 916 -29.32 -15.15 24.05
C ASP A 916 -27.80 -15.38 24.17
N MET A 917 -27.07 -14.35 24.59
CA MET A 917 -25.62 -14.43 24.77
C MET A 917 -25.19 -15.28 25.98
N ARG A 918 -26.12 -15.76 26.83
CA ARG A 918 -25.83 -16.77 27.85
C ARG A 918 -25.50 -18.13 27.25
N ASP A 919 -25.98 -18.39 26.03
CA ASP A 919 -25.66 -19.60 25.29
C ASP A 919 -24.20 -19.60 24.81
N ALA A 920 -23.47 -20.67 25.10
CA ALA A 920 -22.06 -20.79 24.75
C ALA A 920 -21.83 -20.83 23.23
N GLY A 921 -22.70 -21.49 22.46
CA GLY A 921 -22.59 -21.57 21.00
C GLY A 921 -22.83 -20.22 20.33
N ASN A 922 -23.73 -19.40 20.88
CA ASN A 922 -23.93 -18.03 20.41
C ASN A 922 -22.67 -17.17 20.65
N TYR A 923 -22.09 -17.25 21.84
CA TYR A 923 -20.87 -16.50 22.15
C TYR A 923 -19.65 -16.98 21.35
N GLU A 924 -19.52 -18.29 21.10
CA GLU A 924 -18.49 -18.84 20.21
C GLU A 924 -18.60 -18.25 18.79
N ARG A 925 -19.82 -18.06 18.27
CA ARG A 925 -20.03 -17.39 16.98
C ARG A 925 -19.53 -15.95 17.01
N VAL A 926 -19.84 -15.21 18.07
CA VAL A 926 -19.34 -13.83 18.24
C VAL A 926 -17.81 -13.79 18.20
N GLN A 927 -17.13 -14.72 18.87
CA GLN A 927 -15.66 -14.81 18.87
C GLN A 927 -15.06 -15.08 17.48
N ARG A 928 -15.81 -15.71 16.58
CA ARG A 928 -15.39 -15.95 15.17
C ARG A 928 -15.61 -14.73 14.29
N GLU A 929 -16.62 -13.92 14.57
CA GLU A 929 -16.98 -12.78 13.72
C GLU A 929 -16.29 -11.47 14.16
N MET A 930 -15.91 -11.33 15.43
CA MET A 930 -15.22 -10.15 15.95
C MET A 930 -14.03 -10.43 16.85
N ASP A 931 -13.07 -9.53 16.83
CA ASP A 931 -11.98 -9.47 17.79
C ASP A 931 -12.52 -8.89 19.11
N VAL A 932 -12.92 -9.80 20.01
CA VAL A 932 -13.57 -9.46 21.28
C VAL A 932 -12.70 -8.54 22.14
N LEU A 933 -11.36 -8.71 22.12
CA LEU A 933 -10.47 -7.85 22.89
C LEU A 933 -10.38 -6.46 22.30
N SER A 934 -10.36 -6.32 20.96
CA SER A 934 -10.45 -5.01 20.30
C SER A 934 -11.73 -4.27 20.69
N PHE A 935 -12.87 -4.97 20.72
CA PHE A 935 -14.13 -4.38 21.19
C PHE A 935 -14.12 -4.03 22.69
N ILE A 936 -13.56 -4.89 23.54
CA ILE A 936 -13.42 -4.61 24.97
C ILE A 936 -12.55 -3.38 25.20
N ASP A 937 -11.40 -3.29 24.54
CA ASP A 937 -10.48 -2.17 24.70
C ASP A 937 -11.05 -0.87 24.13
N TYR A 938 -11.82 -0.91 23.04
CA TYR A 938 -12.62 0.22 22.55
C TYR A 938 -13.49 0.78 23.68
N ASN A 939 -14.25 -0.08 24.37
CA ASN A 939 -15.12 0.35 25.47
C ASN A 939 -14.31 0.82 26.68
N ILE A 940 -13.23 0.13 27.06
CA ILE A 940 -12.39 0.52 28.19
C ILE A 940 -11.77 1.90 27.98
N VAL A 941 -11.20 2.19 26.80
CA VAL A 941 -10.58 3.49 26.53
C VAL A 941 -11.60 4.62 26.65
N ARG A 942 -12.82 4.45 26.14
CA ARG A 942 -13.90 5.45 26.26
C ARG A 942 -14.41 5.60 27.70
N ILE A 943 -14.59 4.48 28.41
CA ILE A 943 -15.01 4.49 29.82
C ILE A 943 -13.95 5.17 30.68
N TYR A 944 -12.68 4.76 30.58
CA TYR A 944 -11.59 5.31 31.36
C TYR A 944 -11.38 6.81 31.10
N SER A 945 -11.40 7.23 29.84
CA SER A 945 -11.21 8.63 29.47
C SER A 945 -12.37 9.56 29.88
N ALA A 946 -13.51 8.96 30.27
CA ALA A 946 -14.76 9.65 30.55
C ALA A 946 -15.25 10.52 29.38
N ASP A 947 -15.02 10.05 28.16
CA ASP A 947 -15.49 10.72 26.96
C ASP A 947 -17.03 10.74 26.89
N ARG A 948 -17.64 11.93 26.86
CA ARG A 948 -19.09 12.11 26.83
C ARG A 948 -19.62 12.60 25.47
N ASP A 949 -18.81 12.61 24.43
CA ASP A 949 -19.19 13.20 23.13
C ASP A 949 -20.20 12.34 22.33
N GLY A 950 -20.54 11.16 22.86
CA GLY A 950 -21.59 10.26 22.36
C GLY A 950 -21.07 8.84 22.16
N ILE A 951 -21.78 7.87 22.74
CA ILE A 951 -21.46 6.43 22.77
C ILE A 951 -21.38 5.76 21.39
N ASP A 952 -22.01 6.37 20.40
CA ASP A 952 -22.25 5.90 19.03
C ASP A 952 -21.50 6.73 17.98
N LYS A 953 -20.75 7.75 18.40
CA LYS A 953 -19.98 8.62 17.50
C LYS A 953 -18.50 8.24 17.50
N HIS A 954 -17.80 8.68 16.46
CA HIS A 954 -16.33 8.58 16.34
C HIS A 954 -15.81 7.15 16.44
N ILE A 955 -16.51 6.27 15.73
CA ILE A 955 -16.23 4.84 15.65
C ILE A 955 -16.13 4.43 14.18
N ALA A 956 -15.13 3.62 13.90
CA ALA A 956 -15.03 2.85 12.68
C ALA A 956 -14.73 1.42 13.05
N VAL A 957 -15.27 0.50 12.26
CA VAL A 957 -14.93 -0.91 12.34
C VAL A 957 -14.33 -1.34 11.02
N TRP A 958 -13.32 -2.19 11.09
CA TRP A 958 -12.63 -2.66 9.91
C TRP A 958 -12.38 -4.16 9.98
N ARG A 959 -12.21 -4.76 8.81
CA ARG A 959 -11.73 -6.12 8.68
C ARG A 959 -10.96 -6.27 7.37
N LYS A 960 -10.11 -7.29 7.33
CA LYS A 960 -9.64 -7.83 6.07
C LYS A 960 -10.79 -8.57 5.38
N ARG A 961 -10.85 -8.44 4.06
CA ARG A 961 -11.77 -9.17 3.19
C ARG A 961 -11.31 -10.61 2.99
N THR A 962 -11.57 -11.43 4.01
CA THR A 962 -11.25 -12.85 4.05
C THR A 962 -12.19 -13.55 5.03
N ASP A 963 -12.34 -14.87 4.93
CA ASP A 963 -13.11 -15.67 5.89
C ASP A 963 -12.38 -15.76 7.24
N PHE A 964 -13.10 -16.21 8.28
CA PHE A 964 -12.51 -16.34 9.60
C PHE A 964 -11.43 -17.43 9.63
N ASP A 965 -10.20 -17.04 9.99
CA ASP A 965 -9.09 -17.96 10.25
C ASP A 965 -8.54 -17.73 11.67
N PRO A 966 -8.78 -18.64 12.62
CA PRO A 966 -8.31 -18.49 13.99
C PRO A 966 -6.78 -18.58 14.14
N LEU A 967 -6.06 -19.07 13.13
CA LEU A 967 -4.60 -19.20 13.13
C LEU A 967 -3.90 -18.03 12.42
N ALA A 968 -4.65 -17.23 11.66
CA ALA A 968 -4.09 -16.08 10.97
C ALA A 968 -3.52 -15.05 11.97
N PRO A 969 -2.45 -14.33 11.59
CA PRO A 969 -1.96 -13.22 12.38
C PRO A 969 -3.06 -12.20 12.67
N ARG A 970 -2.91 -11.46 13.77
CA ARG A 970 -3.86 -10.41 14.13
C ARG A 970 -4.04 -9.41 12.97
N GLY A 971 -5.29 -9.08 12.67
CA GLY A 971 -5.67 -8.25 11.52
C GLY A 971 -5.97 -9.05 10.25
N HIS A 972 -5.44 -10.26 10.11
CA HIS A 972 -5.57 -11.10 8.91
C HIS A 972 -6.63 -12.20 8.99
N ASP A 973 -7.25 -12.37 10.15
CA ASP A 973 -8.19 -13.43 10.51
C ASP A 973 -9.66 -13.19 10.11
N GLY A 974 -9.96 -12.15 9.33
CA GLY A 974 -11.32 -11.84 8.90
C GLY A 974 -12.27 -11.32 10.00
N ARG A 975 -11.80 -11.14 11.24
CA ARG A 975 -12.61 -10.59 12.33
C ARG A 975 -12.76 -9.07 12.23
N TRP A 976 -13.92 -8.56 12.64
CA TRP A 976 -14.15 -7.13 12.84
C TRP A 976 -13.30 -6.60 14.01
N ARG A 977 -12.72 -5.42 13.82
CA ARG A 977 -11.89 -4.66 14.78
C ARG A 977 -12.31 -3.22 14.86
N TRP A 978 -12.02 -2.58 15.98
CA TRP A 978 -12.48 -1.23 16.28
C TRP A 978 -11.37 -0.21 16.15
N HIS A 979 -11.74 0.96 15.64
CA HIS A 979 -11.01 2.20 15.71
C HIS A 979 -11.92 3.28 16.33
N THR A 980 -11.34 4.18 17.10
CA THR A 980 -12.06 5.32 17.66
C THR A 980 -11.18 6.57 17.72
N TRP A 981 -11.81 7.75 17.66
CA TRP A 981 -11.13 9.06 17.65
C TRP A 981 -11.95 10.13 18.35
N ASP A 982 -11.39 11.35 18.38
CA ASP A 982 -12.07 12.57 18.87
C ASP A 982 -12.26 12.65 20.38
N PHE A 983 -11.22 12.32 21.14
CA PHE A 983 -11.23 12.40 22.60
C PHE A 983 -11.07 13.82 23.16
N ASP A 984 -11.58 14.82 22.46
CA ASP A 984 -11.41 16.25 22.79
C ASP A 984 -12.13 16.62 24.12
N ASN A 985 -13.14 15.84 24.50
CA ASN A 985 -13.91 15.94 25.75
C ASN A 985 -13.44 15.00 26.87
N ALA A 986 -12.37 14.23 26.65
CA ALA A 986 -11.78 13.38 27.68
C ALA A 986 -11.12 14.19 28.81
N PHE A 987 -10.96 13.55 29.97
CA PHE A 987 -10.24 14.09 31.15
C PHE A 987 -10.80 15.40 31.71
N MET A 988 -12.10 15.65 31.56
CA MET A 988 -12.76 16.88 32.02
C MET A 988 -13.34 16.74 33.43
N TYR A 989 -14.18 15.74 33.66
CA TYR A 989 -14.89 15.53 34.92
C TYR A 989 -14.97 14.05 35.24
N GLN A 990 -14.89 13.72 36.53
CA GLN A 990 -15.18 12.37 36.99
C GLN A 990 -16.63 12.03 36.69
N HIS A 991 -16.83 10.90 36.03
CA HIS A 991 -18.14 10.45 35.59
C HIS A 991 -18.27 8.95 35.73
N ASN A 992 -19.45 8.45 36.13
CA ASN A 992 -19.75 7.03 36.05
C ASN A 992 -20.01 6.63 34.59
N THR A 993 -18.93 6.54 33.83
CA THR A 993 -18.98 6.38 32.37
C THR A 993 -19.40 4.98 31.98
N ILE A 994 -19.23 3.95 32.82
CA ILE A 994 -19.76 2.61 32.52
C ILE A 994 -21.28 2.60 32.51
N GLU A 995 -21.95 3.28 33.46
CA GLU A 995 -23.41 3.39 33.44
C GLU A 995 -23.91 4.21 32.25
N TYR A 996 -23.18 5.26 31.88
CA TYR A 996 -23.50 6.07 30.71
C TYR A 996 -23.25 5.34 29.37
N TYR A 997 -22.19 4.54 29.25
CA TYR A 997 -21.88 3.78 28.03
C TYR A 997 -22.61 2.46 27.91
N ALA A 998 -23.05 1.86 29.02
CA ALA A 998 -23.92 0.71 28.98
C ALA A 998 -25.38 1.13 28.79
N ALA A 999 -25.82 2.27 29.33
CA ALA A 999 -27.15 2.88 29.16
C ALA A 999 -28.33 1.89 29.08
N ASP A 1000 -28.32 0.83 29.91
CA ASP A 1000 -29.26 -0.31 29.83
C ASP A 1000 -30.57 -0.08 30.63
N GLY A 1001 -30.79 1.15 31.10
CA GLY A 1001 -31.99 1.55 31.85
C GLY A 1001 -32.11 0.98 33.27
N PHE A 1002 -31.17 0.14 33.74
CA PHE A 1002 -31.27 -0.49 35.05
C PHE A 1002 -30.80 0.46 36.17
N GLY A 1003 -31.78 1.05 36.88
CA GLY A 1003 -31.58 1.85 38.08
C GLY A 1003 -31.44 3.36 37.87
N ALA A 1004 -31.93 3.92 36.76
CA ALA A 1004 -31.93 5.36 36.55
C ALA A 1004 -32.81 6.09 37.59
N THR A 1005 -32.22 6.50 38.72
CA THR A 1005 -32.73 7.68 39.43
C THR A 1005 -32.52 8.86 38.51
N GLN A 1006 -33.61 9.46 38.06
CA GLN A 1006 -33.64 10.65 37.20
C GLN A 1006 -32.66 11.71 37.71
N THR A 1007 -31.49 11.81 37.10
CA THR A 1007 -30.69 13.04 37.12
C THR A 1007 -31.10 13.87 35.91
N GLN A 1008 -31.35 15.15 36.14
CA GLN A 1008 -32.08 16.13 35.31
C GLN A 1008 -31.61 16.36 33.85
N ASP A 1009 -30.66 15.59 33.31
CA ASP A 1009 -30.06 15.83 31.99
C ASP A 1009 -30.47 14.85 30.89
N GLN A 1010 -31.41 13.93 31.14
CA GLN A 1010 -31.93 13.06 30.08
C GLN A 1010 -33.13 13.70 29.36
N THR A 1011 -32.86 14.42 28.27
CA THR A 1011 -33.89 14.79 27.29
C THR A 1011 -34.19 13.61 26.35
N SER A 1012 -35.43 13.13 26.43
CA SER A 1012 -36.28 12.47 25.41
C SER A 1012 -35.88 11.22 24.60
N ASP A 1013 -34.64 10.72 24.58
CA ASP A 1013 -34.26 9.62 23.65
C ASP A 1013 -33.76 8.30 24.30
N ALA A 1014 -34.29 7.93 25.47
CA ALA A 1014 -33.85 6.72 26.20
C ALA A 1014 -33.92 5.41 25.38
N ASP A 1015 -34.92 5.26 24.51
CA ASP A 1015 -35.06 4.08 23.64
C ASP A 1015 -34.03 4.05 22.49
N ALA A 1016 -33.61 5.22 22.00
CA ALA A 1016 -32.58 5.32 20.97
C ALA A 1016 -31.18 5.04 21.52
N ASP A 1017 -30.92 5.42 22.78
CA ASP A 1017 -29.65 5.16 23.46
C ASP A 1017 -29.49 3.69 23.88
N ALA A 1018 -30.57 3.01 24.28
CA ALA A 1018 -30.54 1.57 24.56
C ALA A 1018 -30.17 0.73 23.33
N ALA A 1019 -30.60 1.14 22.12
CA ALA A 1019 -30.24 0.46 20.88
C ALA A 1019 -28.73 0.60 20.54
N LYS A 1020 -28.12 1.74 20.88
CA LYS A 1020 -26.72 2.06 20.57
C LYS A 1020 -25.72 1.33 21.47
N THR A 1021 -26.10 1.01 22.71
CA THR A 1021 -25.27 0.23 23.65
C THR A 1021 -25.59 -1.26 23.64
N ALA A 1022 -26.57 -1.68 22.83
CA ALA A 1022 -27.15 -3.01 22.90
C ALA A 1022 -26.11 -4.13 22.74
N MET A 1023 -25.06 -3.95 21.93
CA MET A 1023 -24.01 -4.96 21.79
C MET A 1023 -23.28 -5.23 23.12
N ILE A 1024 -22.74 -4.20 23.78
CA ILE A 1024 -21.99 -4.41 25.03
C ILE A 1024 -22.89 -4.90 26.16
N VAL A 1025 -24.12 -4.39 26.24
CA VAL A 1025 -25.11 -4.80 27.26
C VAL A 1025 -25.48 -6.26 27.11
N ASN A 1026 -25.81 -6.71 25.89
CA ASN A 1026 -26.16 -8.12 25.66
C ASN A 1026 -24.97 -9.05 25.90
N LEU A 1027 -23.76 -8.63 25.55
CA LEU A 1027 -22.55 -9.41 25.83
C LEU A 1027 -22.25 -9.52 27.33
N PHE A 1028 -22.65 -8.57 28.18
CA PHE A 1028 -22.49 -8.71 29.63
C PHE A 1028 -23.33 -9.83 30.26
N HIS A 1029 -24.38 -10.30 29.58
CA HIS A 1029 -25.10 -11.51 30.01
C HIS A 1029 -24.24 -12.78 29.92
N ASN A 1030 -23.19 -12.78 29.09
CA ASN A 1030 -22.25 -13.90 28.99
C ASN A 1030 -21.18 -13.84 30.09
N ASP A 1031 -21.05 -14.92 30.86
CA ASP A 1031 -20.10 -15.00 31.97
C ASP A 1031 -18.63 -14.91 31.53
N GLN A 1032 -18.29 -15.48 30.38
CA GLN A 1032 -16.92 -15.43 29.84
C GLN A 1032 -16.58 -14.01 29.38
N PHE A 1033 -17.45 -13.36 28.61
CA PHE A 1033 -17.25 -11.97 28.18
C PHE A 1033 -17.12 -11.02 29.38
N ARG A 1034 -18.01 -11.13 30.36
CA ARG A 1034 -17.99 -10.27 31.54
C ARG A 1034 -16.71 -10.45 32.37
N THR A 1035 -16.29 -11.70 32.58
CA THR A 1035 -15.01 -12.02 33.25
C THR A 1035 -13.82 -11.45 32.47
N LEU A 1036 -13.84 -11.60 31.14
CA LEU A 1036 -12.81 -11.08 30.24
C LEU A 1036 -12.71 -9.56 30.33
N PHE A 1037 -13.84 -8.86 30.25
CA PHE A 1037 -13.93 -7.41 30.35
C PHE A 1037 -13.39 -6.89 31.68
N ILE A 1038 -13.87 -7.45 32.81
CA ILE A 1038 -13.44 -7.02 34.16
C ILE A 1038 -11.94 -7.25 34.35
N ASN A 1039 -11.42 -8.42 33.96
CA ASN A 1039 -10.00 -8.73 34.12
C ASN A 1039 -9.11 -7.93 33.17
N ARG A 1040 -9.54 -7.67 31.93
CA ARG A 1040 -8.81 -6.80 30.99
C ARG A 1040 -8.75 -5.37 31.52
N PHE A 1041 -9.87 -4.82 31.99
CA PHE A 1041 -9.91 -3.49 32.58
C PHE A 1041 -9.05 -3.41 33.85
N ALA A 1042 -9.18 -4.37 34.77
CA ALA A 1042 -8.33 -4.44 35.96
C ALA A 1042 -6.83 -4.53 35.63
N SER A 1043 -6.47 -5.28 34.58
CA SER A 1043 -5.10 -5.40 34.09
C SER A 1043 -4.56 -4.05 33.61
N LEU A 1044 -5.32 -3.31 32.81
CA LEU A 1044 -4.94 -1.98 32.33
C LEU A 1044 -4.81 -0.96 33.48
N LEU A 1045 -5.74 -0.99 34.45
CA LEU A 1045 -5.69 -0.17 35.67
C LEU A 1045 -4.48 -0.50 36.57
N ASN A 1046 -3.98 -1.73 36.52
CA ASN A 1046 -2.76 -2.14 37.22
C ASN A 1046 -1.48 -1.87 36.42
N THR A 1047 -1.56 -1.42 35.17
CA THR A 1047 -0.41 -1.25 34.27
C THR A 1047 -0.39 0.14 33.62
N VAL A 1048 -0.79 0.26 32.35
CA VAL A 1048 -0.69 1.49 31.56
C VAL A 1048 -1.57 2.62 32.10
N LEU A 1049 -2.73 2.31 32.67
CA LEU A 1049 -3.68 3.30 33.21
C LEU A 1049 -3.40 3.67 34.68
N GLN A 1050 -2.23 3.30 35.23
CA GLN A 1050 -1.84 3.72 36.57
C GLN A 1050 -1.76 5.25 36.68
N PRO A 1051 -2.15 5.83 37.84
CA PRO A 1051 -2.11 7.28 38.06
C PRO A 1051 -0.77 7.94 37.70
N ARG A 1052 0.34 7.33 38.12
CA ARG A 1052 1.70 7.84 37.89
C ARG A 1052 2.06 7.82 36.41
N ARG A 1053 1.76 6.74 35.70
CA ARG A 1053 2.10 6.58 34.27
C ARG A 1053 1.29 7.52 33.39
N MET A 1054 -0.02 7.61 33.62
CA MET A 1054 -0.86 8.53 32.85
C MET A 1054 -0.52 10.00 33.15
N SER A 1055 -0.14 10.33 34.39
CA SER A 1055 0.39 11.67 34.71
C SER A 1055 1.70 11.93 33.98
N ALA A 1056 2.63 10.97 33.96
CA ALA A 1056 3.90 11.09 33.24
C ALA A 1056 3.70 11.21 31.71
N ALA A 1057 2.72 10.52 31.14
CA ALA A 1057 2.35 10.65 29.73
C ALA A 1057 1.82 12.07 29.40
N ILE A 1058 0.98 12.62 30.28
CA ILE A 1058 0.52 14.02 30.19
C ILE A 1058 1.71 14.99 30.32
N ASP A 1059 2.63 14.73 31.26
CA ASP A 1059 3.81 15.55 31.48
C ASP A 1059 4.76 15.54 30.29
N ALA A 1060 5.01 14.37 29.69
CA ALA A 1060 5.83 14.24 28.50
C ALA A 1060 5.21 14.99 27.32
N ALA A 1061 3.91 14.83 27.09
CA ALA A 1061 3.22 15.54 26.03
C ALA A 1061 3.18 17.07 26.27
N ALA A 1062 2.98 17.51 27.52
CA ALA A 1062 3.06 18.90 27.90
C ALA A 1062 4.48 19.46 27.73
N ALA A 1063 5.51 18.70 28.09
CA ALA A 1063 6.91 19.09 27.95
C ALA A 1063 7.31 19.31 26.49
N LEU A 1064 6.78 18.50 25.56
CA LEU A 1064 6.97 18.71 24.12
C LEU A 1064 6.38 20.04 23.63
N LEU A 1065 5.24 20.47 24.18
CA LEU A 1065 4.58 21.71 23.74
C LEU A 1065 5.06 22.95 24.50
N ALA A 1066 5.62 22.78 25.71
CA ALA A 1066 5.94 23.87 26.61
C ALA A 1066 6.85 24.96 26.02
N PRO A 1067 7.88 24.65 25.20
CA PRO A 1067 8.74 25.67 24.62
C PRO A 1067 8.00 26.56 23.60
N GLU A 1068 7.11 25.99 22.78
CA GLU A 1068 6.43 26.68 21.68
C GLU A 1068 5.00 27.15 22.01
N ILE A 1069 4.38 26.69 23.11
CA ILE A 1069 2.96 27.00 23.42
C ILE A 1069 2.74 28.50 23.62
N GLY A 1070 3.72 29.23 24.16
CA GLY A 1070 3.65 30.68 24.28
C GLY A 1070 3.45 31.37 22.93
N GLU A 1071 4.25 31.00 21.93
CA GLU A 1071 4.15 31.57 20.58
C GLU A 1071 2.87 31.11 19.84
N HIS A 1072 2.40 29.88 20.09
CA HIS A 1072 1.07 29.45 19.63
C HIS A 1072 -0.03 30.37 20.15
N ILE A 1073 -0.02 30.69 21.45
CA ILE A 1073 -1.01 31.56 22.08
C ILE A 1073 -0.92 32.99 21.56
N GLU A 1074 0.29 33.51 21.34
CA GLU A 1074 0.50 34.82 20.71
C GLU A 1074 -0.12 34.89 19.30
N ARG A 1075 -0.07 33.78 18.55
CA ARG A 1075 -0.64 33.69 17.20
C ARG A 1075 -2.16 33.55 17.19
N TRP A 1076 -2.73 32.72 18.06
CA TRP A 1076 -4.16 32.34 17.99
C TRP A 1076 -5.04 32.93 19.09
N GLY A 1077 -4.45 33.44 20.16
CA GLY A 1077 -5.18 33.87 21.36
C GLY A 1077 -5.74 32.72 22.20
N TYR A 1078 -5.54 31.47 21.77
CA TYR A 1078 -5.98 30.28 22.49
C TYR A 1078 -4.84 29.27 22.68
N PRO A 1079 -4.81 28.54 23.81
CA PRO A 1079 -5.54 28.86 25.04
C PRO A 1079 -5.27 30.30 25.53
N GLU A 1080 -6.12 30.84 26.39
CA GLU A 1080 -6.11 32.29 26.71
C GLU A 1080 -4.74 32.81 27.21
N SER A 1081 -4.02 31.96 27.96
CA SER A 1081 -2.67 32.21 28.46
C SER A 1081 -1.92 30.91 28.72
N VAL A 1082 -0.59 30.98 28.84
CA VAL A 1082 0.25 29.84 29.24
C VAL A 1082 -0.15 29.32 30.64
N GLU A 1083 -0.57 30.21 31.54
CA GLU A 1083 -1.08 29.82 32.86
C GLU A 1083 -2.40 29.04 32.75
N TYR A 1084 -3.33 29.49 31.92
CA TYR A 1084 -4.56 28.75 31.65
C TYR A 1084 -4.23 27.37 31.07
N TRP A 1085 -3.32 27.30 30.09
CA TRP A 1085 -2.86 26.04 29.52
C TRP A 1085 -2.32 25.09 30.60
N ARG A 1086 -1.42 25.57 31.48
CA ARG A 1086 -0.89 24.80 32.62
C ARG A 1086 -2.03 24.32 33.55
N ASN A 1087 -3.00 25.17 33.85
CA ASN A 1087 -4.16 24.80 34.65
C ASN A 1087 -5.00 23.67 34.01
N GLN A 1088 -5.10 23.65 32.68
CA GLN A 1088 -5.76 22.55 31.95
C GLN A 1088 -4.93 21.26 32.04
N VAL A 1089 -3.61 21.33 31.87
CA VAL A 1089 -2.70 20.18 32.07
C VAL A 1089 -2.84 19.63 33.50
N ASP A 1090 -2.84 20.50 34.51
CA ASP A 1090 -3.06 20.14 35.92
C ASP A 1090 -4.42 19.48 36.14
N SER A 1091 -5.47 19.96 35.46
CA SER A 1091 -6.81 19.36 35.53
C SER A 1091 -6.80 17.93 34.99
N HIS A 1092 -6.13 17.69 33.86
CA HIS A 1092 -5.98 16.34 33.30
C HIS A 1092 -5.22 15.42 34.26
N ARG A 1093 -4.14 15.89 34.89
CA ARG A 1093 -3.43 15.13 35.94
C ARG A 1093 -4.33 14.78 37.12
N LYS A 1094 -5.08 15.77 37.63
CA LYS A 1094 -6.04 15.56 38.73
C LYS A 1094 -7.09 14.52 38.34
N PHE A 1095 -7.58 14.53 37.10
CA PHE A 1095 -8.49 13.53 36.59
C PHE A 1095 -7.87 12.12 36.64
N VAL A 1096 -6.74 11.90 35.95
CA VAL A 1096 -6.13 10.55 35.86
C VAL A 1096 -5.61 10.06 37.22
N SER A 1097 -5.29 10.97 38.14
CA SER A 1097 -4.83 10.60 39.49
C SER A 1097 -5.88 9.86 40.33
N LYS A 1098 -7.16 10.14 40.07
CA LYS A 1098 -8.30 9.55 40.80
C LYS A 1098 -9.05 8.51 39.98
N ARG A 1099 -8.92 8.55 38.65
CA ARG A 1099 -9.75 7.79 37.72
C ARG A 1099 -9.73 6.27 37.97
N PRO A 1100 -8.58 5.62 38.22
CA PRO A 1100 -8.55 4.19 38.51
C PRO A 1100 -9.36 3.76 39.73
N LEU A 1101 -9.42 4.59 40.78
CA LEU A 1101 -10.25 4.27 41.95
C LEU A 1101 -11.74 4.37 41.60
N PHE A 1102 -12.13 5.44 40.90
CA PHE A 1102 -13.51 5.61 40.45
C PHE A 1102 -13.97 4.51 39.51
N ASP A 1103 -13.19 4.15 38.49
CA ASP A 1103 -13.55 3.07 37.58
C ASP A 1103 -13.69 1.73 38.31
N ARG A 1104 -12.87 1.47 39.33
CA ARG A 1104 -13.02 0.30 40.19
C ARG A 1104 -14.34 0.31 40.97
N ASP A 1105 -14.64 1.42 41.63
CA ASP A 1105 -15.89 1.58 42.38
C ASP A 1105 -17.12 1.45 41.45
N TYR A 1106 -17.06 2.03 40.24
CA TYR A 1106 -18.13 1.98 39.25
C TYR A 1106 -18.34 0.57 38.68
N LEU A 1107 -17.26 -0.16 38.37
CA LEU A 1107 -17.36 -1.56 37.91
C LEU A 1107 -18.00 -2.46 38.98
N GLU A 1108 -17.52 -2.34 40.22
CA GLU A 1108 -18.06 -3.11 41.36
C GLU A 1108 -19.55 -2.81 41.55
N ALA A 1109 -19.92 -1.53 41.57
CA ALA A 1109 -21.30 -1.11 41.73
C ALA A 1109 -22.19 -1.55 40.56
N TYR A 1110 -21.73 -1.39 39.32
CA TYR A 1110 -22.49 -1.73 38.12
C TYR A 1110 -22.83 -3.22 38.04
N PHE A 1111 -21.82 -4.09 38.21
CA PHE A 1111 -22.01 -5.54 38.11
C PHE A 1111 -22.65 -6.13 39.37
N GLY A 1112 -22.30 -5.64 40.57
CA GLY A 1112 -22.86 -6.13 41.82
C GLY A 1112 -24.37 -5.91 41.93
N ARG A 1113 -24.88 -4.75 41.50
CA ARG A 1113 -26.34 -4.47 41.50
C ARG A 1113 -27.13 -5.35 40.52
N ARG A 1114 -26.47 -5.93 39.51
CA ARG A 1114 -27.06 -6.87 38.54
C ARG A 1114 -26.92 -8.33 38.97
N GLY A 1115 -26.48 -8.59 40.20
CA GLY A 1115 -26.37 -9.93 40.77
C GLY A 1115 -25.18 -10.74 40.24
N TYR A 1116 -24.24 -10.09 39.56
CA TYR A 1116 -23.02 -10.75 39.10
C TYR A 1116 -21.99 -10.88 40.23
N PRO A 1117 -21.16 -11.94 40.24
CA PRO A 1117 -20.22 -12.24 41.32
C PRO A 1117 -19.02 -11.27 41.32
N VAL A 1118 -19.21 -10.09 41.91
CA VAL A 1118 -18.17 -9.09 42.17
C VAL A 1118 -18.30 -8.65 43.64
N ARG A 1119 -17.53 -9.28 44.53
CA ARG A 1119 -17.62 -9.07 45.98
C ARG A 1119 -16.41 -8.31 46.50
N GLY A 1120 -16.43 -6.98 46.34
CA GLY A 1120 -15.32 -6.14 46.77
C GLY A 1120 -14.08 -6.26 45.89
N ARG A 1121 -12.93 -5.90 46.47
CA ARG A 1121 -11.62 -5.88 45.84
C ARG A 1121 -10.60 -6.52 46.76
N TYR A 1122 -9.56 -7.10 46.18
CA TYR A 1122 -8.43 -7.65 46.92
C TYR A 1122 -7.10 -7.30 46.25
N SER A 1123 -6.04 -7.28 47.03
CA SER A 1123 -4.66 -7.16 46.57
C SER A 1123 -4.07 -8.55 46.33
N LEU A 1124 -3.51 -8.77 45.14
CA LEU A 1124 -2.72 -9.95 44.82
C LEU A 1124 -1.25 -9.56 44.78
N LEU A 1125 -0.46 -10.11 45.70
CA LEU A 1125 1.00 -10.01 45.69
C LEU A 1125 1.59 -11.24 45.01
N VAL A 1126 2.31 -11.04 43.90
CA VAL A 1126 3.02 -12.08 43.16
C VAL A 1126 4.52 -11.98 43.41
N ARG A 1127 5.10 -13.07 43.91
CA ARG A 1127 6.56 -13.20 44.08
C ARG A 1127 7.12 -14.16 43.04
N ASN A 1128 8.19 -13.76 42.38
CA ASN A 1128 8.97 -14.62 41.49
C ASN A 1128 10.36 -14.80 42.09
N GLN A 1129 10.64 -16.02 42.57
CA GLN A 1129 11.90 -16.32 43.28
C GLN A 1129 13.12 -16.34 42.35
N ASP A 1130 12.90 -16.50 41.04
CA ASP A 1130 13.94 -16.51 40.03
C ASP A 1130 13.42 -15.80 38.76
N PRO A 1131 13.48 -14.46 38.69
CA PRO A 1131 13.04 -13.69 37.52
C PRO A 1131 13.80 -14.00 36.23
N VAL A 1132 14.99 -14.62 36.33
CA VAL A 1132 15.75 -15.12 35.17
C VAL A 1132 15.14 -16.41 34.64
N GLY A 1133 14.57 -17.24 35.53
CA GLY A 1133 13.98 -18.52 35.19
C GLY A 1133 12.60 -18.49 34.54
N GLY A 1134 11.94 -17.33 34.51
CA GLY A 1134 10.61 -17.16 33.92
C GLY A 1134 9.87 -15.95 34.48
N TYR A 1135 8.62 -15.77 34.08
CA TYR A 1135 7.75 -14.71 34.59
C TYR A 1135 6.34 -15.21 34.88
N VAL A 1136 5.53 -14.41 35.58
CA VAL A 1136 4.12 -14.73 35.84
C VAL A 1136 3.23 -13.81 35.02
N ARG A 1137 2.32 -14.37 34.23
CA ARG A 1137 1.21 -13.64 33.62
C ARG A 1137 0.01 -13.65 34.58
N VAL A 1138 -0.46 -12.49 35.00
CA VAL A 1138 -1.66 -12.33 35.85
C VAL A 1138 -2.74 -11.65 35.03
N GLY A 1139 -3.80 -12.38 34.67
CA GLY A 1139 -4.76 -11.91 33.68
C GLY A 1139 -4.06 -11.55 32.36
N PHE A 1140 -4.02 -10.26 32.04
CA PHE A 1140 -3.35 -9.72 30.84
C PHE A 1140 -2.02 -9.02 31.14
N VAL A 1141 -1.48 -9.16 32.35
CA VAL A 1141 -0.23 -8.51 32.76
C VAL A 1141 0.91 -9.51 32.79
N ASP A 1142 1.90 -9.35 31.92
CA ASP A 1142 3.17 -10.08 32.00
C ASP A 1142 4.06 -9.44 33.06
N VAL A 1143 4.19 -10.04 34.24
CA VAL A 1143 5.05 -9.53 35.33
C VAL A 1143 6.51 -9.83 35.01
N ARG A 1144 7.08 -9.01 34.12
CA ARG A 1144 8.47 -9.07 33.64
C ARG A 1144 9.00 -7.67 33.38
N GLU A 1145 10.32 -7.57 33.21
CA GLU A 1145 10.98 -6.32 32.83
C GLU A 1145 10.40 -5.75 31.53
N GLY A 1146 10.24 -4.42 31.48
CA GLY A 1146 9.67 -3.70 30.33
C GLY A 1146 8.15 -3.64 30.28
N THR A 1147 7.42 -4.43 31.07
CA THR A 1147 5.95 -4.32 31.13
C THR A 1147 5.54 -3.03 31.86
N PRO A 1148 4.64 -2.20 31.29
CA PRO A 1148 4.15 -0.99 31.96
C PRO A 1148 3.62 -1.27 33.38
N GLY A 1149 4.15 -0.58 34.38
CA GLY A 1149 3.71 -0.71 35.78
C GLY A 1149 4.33 -1.87 36.56
N VAL A 1150 5.33 -2.56 35.99
CA VAL A 1150 6.17 -3.56 36.69
C VAL A 1150 7.54 -2.95 36.95
N GLU A 1151 7.77 -2.48 38.19
CA GLU A 1151 9.07 -1.92 38.61
C GLU A 1151 10.06 -3.01 39.08
N ASP A 1152 9.55 -4.02 39.79
CA ASP A 1152 10.32 -5.18 40.25
C ASP A 1152 9.62 -6.48 39.79
N PRO A 1153 10.18 -7.22 38.81
CA PRO A 1153 9.57 -8.47 38.35
C PRO A 1153 9.67 -9.61 39.37
N SER A 1154 10.48 -9.47 40.42
CA SER A 1154 10.55 -10.43 41.53
C SER A 1154 9.43 -10.26 42.56
N LEU A 1155 8.82 -9.06 42.61
CA LEU A 1155 7.79 -8.69 43.57
C LEU A 1155 6.83 -7.66 42.97
N TRP A 1156 5.64 -8.11 42.57
CA TRP A 1156 4.63 -7.25 41.96
C TRP A 1156 3.27 -7.40 42.65
N SER A 1157 2.54 -6.30 42.79
CA SER A 1157 1.18 -6.31 43.36
C SER A 1157 0.16 -5.67 42.43
N GLY A 1158 -1.03 -6.25 42.34
CA GLY A 1158 -2.16 -5.66 41.60
C GLY A 1158 -3.46 -5.71 42.41
N ILE A 1159 -4.37 -4.78 42.12
CA ILE A 1159 -5.72 -4.74 42.71
C ILE A 1159 -6.70 -5.41 41.74
N TRP A 1160 -7.45 -6.38 42.24
CA TRP A 1160 -8.38 -7.21 41.47
C TRP A 1160 -9.76 -7.23 42.13
N PHE A 1161 -10.75 -7.75 41.41
CA PHE A 1161 -12.14 -7.81 41.87
C PHE A 1161 -12.43 -9.16 42.51
N GLY A 1162 -13.06 -9.12 43.69
CA GLY A 1162 -13.37 -10.30 44.48
C GLY A 1162 -14.41 -11.20 43.79
N ASP A 1163 -14.27 -12.51 43.94
CA ASP A 1163 -15.13 -13.56 43.35
C ASP A 1163 -15.16 -13.62 41.80
N VAL A 1164 -14.45 -12.71 41.10
CA VAL A 1164 -14.22 -12.78 39.66
C VAL A 1164 -13.09 -13.79 39.38
N PRO A 1165 -13.29 -14.81 38.52
CA PRO A 1165 -12.23 -15.77 38.21
C PRO A 1165 -11.03 -15.08 37.56
N LEU A 1166 -9.84 -15.18 38.18
CA LEU A 1166 -8.60 -14.61 37.66
C LEU A 1166 -7.62 -15.72 37.31
N GLN A 1167 -7.12 -15.71 36.06
CA GLN A 1167 -6.12 -16.67 35.60
C GLN A 1167 -4.71 -16.17 35.89
N LEU A 1168 -3.85 -17.06 36.39
CA LEU A 1168 -2.41 -16.86 36.51
C LEU A 1168 -1.70 -17.95 35.70
N HIS A 1169 -0.64 -17.56 34.99
CA HIS A 1169 0.20 -18.47 34.22
C HIS A 1169 1.68 -18.22 34.52
N ALA A 1170 2.37 -19.20 35.08
CA ALA A 1170 3.81 -19.20 35.22
C ALA A 1170 4.46 -19.60 33.89
N VAL A 1171 5.12 -18.66 33.24
CA VAL A 1171 5.75 -18.82 31.93
C VAL A 1171 7.26 -19.02 32.14
N PRO A 1172 7.80 -20.25 32.01
CA PRO A 1172 9.22 -20.49 32.17
C PRO A 1172 10.02 -19.86 31.02
N ALA A 1173 11.21 -19.34 31.33
CA ALA A 1173 12.19 -18.93 30.34
C ALA A 1173 12.83 -20.15 29.64
N ALA A 1174 13.48 -19.91 28.50
CA ALA A 1174 14.22 -20.96 27.81
C ALA A 1174 15.28 -21.58 28.73
N GLY A 1175 15.33 -22.92 28.80
CA GLY A 1175 16.23 -23.65 29.70
C GLY A 1175 15.73 -23.79 31.15
N TYR A 1176 14.49 -23.38 31.43
CA TYR A 1176 13.86 -23.53 32.75
C TYR A 1176 12.53 -24.29 32.64
N ARG A 1177 12.07 -24.80 33.78
CA ARG A 1177 10.71 -25.32 33.97
C ARG A 1177 10.06 -24.69 35.18
N PHE A 1178 8.74 -24.62 35.14
CA PHE A 1178 7.94 -24.31 36.32
C PHE A 1178 8.10 -25.41 37.39
N ALA A 1179 8.34 -25.00 38.64
CA ALA A 1179 8.61 -25.89 39.76
C ALA A 1179 7.49 -25.93 40.81
N GLY A 1180 6.53 -25.00 40.73
CA GLY A 1180 5.32 -25.00 41.54
C GLY A 1180 4.97 -23.63 42.15
N TRP A 1181 3.70 -23.50 42.52
CA TRP A 1181 3.13 -22.38 43.26
C TRP A 1181 3.27 -22.59 44.78
N ARG A 1182 3.47 -21.51 45.53
CA ARG A 1182 3.46 -21.46 47.00
C ARG A 1182 2.74 -20.22 47.51
N GLY A 1183 2.56 -20.10 48.82
CA GLY A 1183 1.87 -18.97 49.46
C GLY A 1183 0.43 -19.33 49.82
N ASP A 1184 -0.48 -18.37 49.70
CA ASP A 1184 -1.87 -18.44 50.17
C ASP A 1184 -2.79 -19.21 49.21
N LEU A 1185 -2.31 -20.31 48.63
CA LEU A 1185 -3.07 -21.15 47.69
C LEU A 1185 -4.38 -21.67 48.29
N GLN A 1186 -4.45 -21.86 49.61
CA GLN A 1186 -5.66 -22.33 50.28
C GLN A 1186 -6.76 -21.26 50.36
N ALA A 1187 -6.40 -19.98 50.36
CA ALA A 1187 -7.35 -18.85 50.34
C ALA A 1187 -7.84 -18.56 48.91
N ALA A 1188 -7.06 -18.93 47.89
CA ALA A 1188 -7.45 -18.90 46.49
C ALA A 1188 -8.31 -20.13 46.15
N VAL A 1189 -9.64 -20.06 46.18
CA VAL A 1189 -10.49 -21.22 45.82
C VAL A 1189 -10.44 -21.46 44.31
N SER A 1190 -10.29 -22.72 43.88
CA SER A 1190 -10.32 -23.10 42.46
C SER A 1190 -11.71 -22.81 41.85
N ALA A 1191 -11.78 -22.56 40.54
CA ALA A 1191 -13.04 -22.29 39.83
C ALA A 1191 -14.12 -23.39 39.94
N VAL A 1192 -13.76 -24.57 40.45
CA VAL A 1192 -14.61 -25.76 40.61
C VAL A 1192 -14.73 -26.22 42.08
N GLY A 1193 -14.19 -25.45 43.03
CA GLY A 1193 -14.04 -25.81 44.44
C GLY A 1193 -12.70 -26.52 44.74
N GLY A 1194 -12.17 -26.35 45.96
CA GLY A 1194 -10.88 -26.91 46.40
C GLY A 1194 -9.66 -26.01 46.16
N THR A 1195 -8.49 -26.45 46.62
CA THR A 1195 -7.20 -25.73 46.48
C THR A 1195 -6.64 -25.88 45.05
N PRO A 1196 -6.20 -24.79 44.38
CA PRO A 1196 -5.56 -24.84 43.07
C PRO A 1196 -4.35 -25.78 43.06
N PRO A 1197 -4.13 -26.53 41.97
CA PRO A 1197 -3.00 -27.45 41.86
C PRO A 1197 -1.68 -26.67 41.91
N SER A 1198 -0.87 -26.96 42.93
CA SER A 1198 0.41 -26.28 43.14
C SER A 1198 1.45 -26.58 42.05
N ASP A 1199 1.25 -27.63 41.26
CA ASP A 1199 2.14 -28.11 40.20
C ASP A 1199 1.73 -27.66 38.79
N SER A 1200 0.51 -27.14 38.62
CA SER A 1200 0.04 -26.61 37.33
C SER A 1200 0.62 -25.22 37.05
N ALA A 1201 1.22 -25.03 35.87
CA ALA A 1201 1.72 -23.72 35.45
C ALA A 1201 0.58 -22.70 35.28
N VAL A 1202 -0.65 -23.16 34.96
CA VAL A 1202 -1.84 -22.33 34.84
C VAL A 1202 -2.81 -22.64 35.97
N ILE A 1203 -3.18 -21.62 36.74
CA ILE A 1203 -4.19 -21.72 37.79
C ILE A 1203 -5.25 -20.64 37.61
N VAL A 1204 -6.47 -20.92 38.07
CA VAL A 1204 -7.55 -19.92 38.15
C VAL A 1204 -7.95 -19.79 39.61
N ILE A 1205 -7.96 -18.57 40.11
CA ILE A 1205 -8.24 -18.24 41.50
C ILE A 1205 -9.54 -17.46 41.64
N ARG A 1206 -10.26 -17.69 42.75
CA ARG A 1206 -11.36 -16.87 43.24
C ARG A 1206 -11.14 -16.60 44.73
N THR A 1207 -11.12 -15.34 45.11
CA THR A 1207 -10.97 -14.86 46.49
C THR A 1207 -11.65 -13.50 46.62
N ALA A 1208 -11.94 -13.08 47.84
CA ALA A 1208 -12.29 -11.71 48.19
C ALA A 1208 -11.34 -11.11 49.25
N GLU A 1209 -10.30 -11.85 49.61
CA GLU A 1209 -9.28 -11.48 50.60
C GLU A 1209 -7.92 -11.29 49.93
N ASP A 1210 -7.08 -10.44 50.52
CA ASP A 1210 -5.71 -10.21 50.06
C ASP A 1210 -4.89 -11.51 50.13
N ILE A 1211 -4.14 -11.80 49.07
CA ILE A 1211 -3.38 -13.06 48.96
C ILE A 1211 -1.98 -12.83 48.39
N THR A 1212 -1.04 -13.66 48.84
CA THR A 1212 0.31 -13.73 48.29
C THR A 1212 0.55 -15.07 47.61
N LEU A 1213 0.93 -15.04 46.33
CA LEU A 1213 1.30 -16.21 45.55
C LEU A 1213 2.75 -16.12 45.08
N CYS A 1214 3.48 -17.23 45.17
CA CYS A 1214 4.87 -17.33 44.76
C CYS A 1214 5.01 -18.35 43.62
N ALA A 1215 5.59 -17.96 42.49
CA ALA A 1215 6.03 -18.88 41.45
C ALA A 1215 7.51 -19.23 41.61
N ALA A 1216 7.84 -20.51 41.48
CA ALA A 1216 9.21 -20.99 41.46
C ALA A 1216 9.56 -21.59 40.08
N PHE A 1217 10.75 -21.26 39.58
CA PHE A 1217 11.32 -21.84 38.37
C PHE A 1217 12.59 -22.62 38.73
N ARG A 1218 12.87 -23.68 37.98
CA ARG A 1218 14.11 -24.48 38.11
C ARG A 1218 14.76 -24.63 36.75
N ARG A 1219 16.08 -24.43 36.70
CA ARG A 1219 16.87 -24.69 35.51
C ARG A 1219 16.77 -26.16 35.12
N LEU A 1220 16.64 -26.42 33.83
CA LEU A 1220 16.73 -27.76 33.26
C LEU A 1220 18.22 -28.14 33.24
N GLU A 1221 18.54 -29.30 33.82
CA GLU A 1221 19.91 -29.83 33.86
C GLU A 1221 20.44 -30.24 32.48
#